data_AF-A0A2S3XTQ4-F1
#
_entry.id   AF-A0A2S3XTQ4-F1
#
_cell.length_a   1.000
_cell.length_b   1.000
_cell.length_c   1.000
_cell.angle_alpha   90.00
_cell.angle_beta   90.00
_cell.angle_gamma   90.00
#
_symmetry.space_group_name_H-M   'P 1'
#
loop_
_entity.id
_entity.type
_entity.pdbx_description
1 polymer ?
#
loop_
_entity_poly.entity_id
_entity_poly.type
_entity_poly.pdbx_seq_one_letter_code
_entity_poly.pdbx_strand_id
1 'polypeptide(L)'
;MAEVGNADPNSRDNINTLKGYEAETDDAWATLVRHITGYPVPDRKTIFEKLTSTSGGPLFRMDIRERDLKSVVSESGFLVNEGQDYDIYFLNKNKKTVLMQARIVFEGRVKSDNEIHFASTSSEDVDDVSVREGNEFKDYNKQEMSTIPLAQYMNGPRAALMALRDGGTEGVKFAGLQVDDNNAVVLKSFSDTGESFDRAAQFFKNKAVVLKDWEDRFAREDASWKGEAADVFRNLLKKVRENYDGYVETFGASTYADDATGSGGTVYSRALSIGSQTLKDSATNLLGNWLEWAQSPHYDPLRVLRYLLDDLAMWVNEHNIGQSDIEAYTHTGYQGAGYTSVTHSPKGGFLQEHPIYGDLSDIANWKKVGDRAVELWNQGVDQDLIRPAIAETSKLNNRFLDLTKDFTENVPKPKTTSTAGEDYANDKLNDPTGGGGPDIDEWLEKLNENNNDFLDDLNKNNNDILDDLNNKNNDILDDLNSKNNDFLDDLNKNSNGILDDLNQNNKTVLDDLGNINNTALDNLNDLGNANNDVLNSLGDLGNANNEALNSLGNLGNLGNLSDDLNGGPGAFPPGVIPPVTQSGPVNFGPLNGNQDGARGNPNEEFTRSLGNLLGNGGLNTPTGGSTRLRDGAITTDFPNGGRSTFDPETGDLTTISPDGSTVTRNLSGGAKITNPDGSVTSLDRDGNLTTTFPDGSKQVIDPRTGQAVTTNPDGSTTTTDLGNLGGLNNPSGGLDRLDLGGLDGARGGLETPTGGRTSL
;
A
#
# COMPACT_ATOMS: atom_id res chain seq x y z
N MET A 1 -0.94 52.26 29.42
CA MET A 1 -1.15 51.03 30.21
C MET A 1 0.23 50.42 30.43
N ALA A 2 0.37 49.26 31.09
CA ALA A 2 1.57 48.45 30.82
C ALA A 2 1.42 47.90 29.39
N GLU A 3 2.45 48.06 28.56
CA GLU A 3 2.53 47.39 27.27
C GLU A 3 2.94 45.92 27.49
N VAL A 4 2.78 45.07 26.48
CA VAL A 4 3.22 43.67 26.54
C VAL A 4 4.50 43.55 25.74
N GLY A 5 5.61 43.27 26.44
CA GLY A 5 6.96 43.29 25.87
C GLY A 5 7.11 42.27 24.76
N ASN A 6 7.55 42.73 23.59
CA ASN A 6 7.75 41.91 22.39
C ASN A 6 6.53 41.07 21.96
N ALA A 7 5.30 41.49 22.25
CA ALA A 7 4.10 40.85 21.70
C ALA A 7 4.09 40.92 20.16
N ASP A 8 3.58 39.89 19.49
CA ASP A 8 3.28 39.96 18.06
C ASP A 8 1.99 40.80 17.89
N PRO A 9 2.00 41.89 17.09
CA PRO A 9 0.84 42.76 16.95
C PRO A 9 -0.38 42.06 16.35
N ASN A 10 -0.18 40.93 15.66
CA ASN A 10 -1.23 40.16 15.00
C ASN A 10 -1.78 39.03 15.89
N SER A 11 -1.27 38.81 17.11
CA SER A 11 -1.63 37.68 17.97
C SER A 11 -3.13 37.49 18.16
N ARG A 12 -3.86 38.60 18.39
CA ARG A 12 -5.33 38.58 18.52
C ARG A 12 -6.01 38.15 17.22
N ASP A 13 -5.54 38.64 16.08
CA ASP A 13 -6.15 38.33 14.79
C ASP A 13 -5.84 36.88 14.37
N ASN A 14 -4.62 36.40 14.60
CA ASN A 14 -4.23 35.00 14.38
C ASN A 14 -4.99 34.00 15.29
N ILE A 15 -5.48 34.42 16.46
CA ILE A 15 -6.43 33.63 17.28
C ILE A 15 -7.85 33.71 16.73
N ASN A 16 -8.22 34.84 16.13
CA ASN A 16 -9.57 35.11 15.64
C ASN A 16 -9.87 34.49 14.27
N THR A 17 -8.87 34.33 13.38
CA THR A 17 -9.07 33.78 12.02
C THR A 17 -9.71 32.39 12.03
N LEU A 18 -9.40 31.56 13.02
CA LEU A 18 -9.92 30.20 13.15
C LEU A 18 -11.27 30.10 13.89
N LYS A 19 -11.89 31.23 14.26
CA LYS A 19 -13.19 31.23 14.97
C LYS A 19 -14.35 30.94 14.02
N GLY A 20 -14.79 29.68 13.97
CA GLY A 20 -16.02 29.26 13.30
C GLY A 20 -15.97 27.85 12.72
N TYR A 21 -14.78 27.26 12.60
CA TYR A 21 -14.61 25.89 12.12
C TYR A 21 -14.99 24.88 13.20
N GLU A 22 -15.96 24.01 12.91
CA GLU A 22 -16.17 22.76 13.68
C GLU A 22 -14.95 21.85 13.48
N ALA A 23 -14.51 21.17 14.54
CA ALA A 23 -13.35 20.28 14.47
C ALA A 23 -13.70 18.99 13.71
N GLU A 24 -12.89 18.62 12.72
CA GLU A 24 -13.14 17.44 11.89
C GLU A 24 -12.86 16.15 12.69
N THR A 25 -13.79 15.19 12.69
CA THR A 25 -13.71 13.99 13.54
C THR A 25 -12.59 13.02 13.16
N ASP A 26 -12.30 12.98 11.86
CA ASP A 26 -11.45 12.01 11.19
C ASP A 26 -10.39 12.72 10.34
N ASP A 27 -9.15 12.25 10.42
CA ASP A 27 -8.03 12.90 9.74
C ASP A 27 -7.96 12.45 8.27
N ALA A 28 -8.66 13.19 7.41
CA ALA A 28 -8.70 12.91 5.97
C ALA A 28 -7.34 13.16 5.29
N TRP A 29 -6.54 14.11 5.78
CA TRP A 29 -5.17 14.35 5.31
C TRP A 29 -4.28 13.13 5.57
N ALA A 30 -4.21 12.67 6.82
CA ALA A 30 -3.47 11.47 7.20
C ALA A 30 -3.98 10.21 6.48
N THR A 31 -5.28 10.14 6.21
CA THR A 31 -5.91 9.00 5.50
C THR A 31 -5.59 8.99 4.02
N LEU A 32 -5.73 10.12 3.32
CA LEU A 32 -5.39 10.26 1.90
C LEU A 32 -3.90 10.05 1.67
N VAL A 33 -3.04 10.72 2.45
CA VAL A 33 -1.58 10.58 2.36
C VAL A 33 -1.17 9.12 2.56
N ARG A 34 -1.67 8.44 3.60
CA ARG A 34 -1.39 7.01 3.81
C ARG A 34 -1.88 6.15 2.64
N HIS A 35 -3.03 6.47 2.04
CA HIS A 35 -3.60 5.71 0.93
C HIS A 35 -2.78 5.85 -0.37
N ILE A 36 -2.32 7.06 -0.73
CA ILE A 36 -1.64 7.31 -2.00
C ILE A 36 -0.11 7.21 -1.92
N THR A 37 0.48 7.22 -0.71
CA THR A 37 1.95 7.15 -0.52
C THR A 37 2.43 5.93 0.25
N GLY A 38 1.56 5.24 0.99
CA GLY A 38 1.94 4.20 1.97
C GLY A 38 2.56 4.73 3.27
N TYR A 39 2.78 6.05 3.43
CA TYR A 39 3.42 6.61 4.62
C TYR A 39 2.51 6.51 5.85
N PRO A 40 2.97 5.91 6.97
CA PRO A 40 2.15 5.70 8.17
C PRO A 40 2.07 6.98 9.02
N VAL A 41 1.31 7.98 8.56
CA VAL A 41 1.09 9.25 9.29
C VAL A 41 0.63 8.98 10.73
N PRO A 42 1.29 9.56 11.76
CA PRO A 42 0.90 9.39 13.17
C PRO A 42 -0.53 9.86 13.47
N ASP A 43 -1.18 9.31 14.50
CA ASP A 43 -2.48 9.83 14.95
C ASP A 43 -2.29 11.21 15.61
N ARG A 44 -2.84 12.23 14.95
CA ARG A 44 -2.91 13.63 15.38
C ARG A 44 -3.40 13.81 16.83
N LYS A 45 -4.24 12.90 17.33
CA LYS A 45 -4.75 12.92 18.72
C LYS A 45 -3.67 12.62 19.77
N THR A 46 -2.54 12.01 19.37
CA THR A 46 -1.47 11.54 20.26
C THR A 46 -0.15 12.35 20.17
N ILE A 47 0.06 13.15 19.12
CA ILE A 47 1.38 13.71 18.80
C ILE A 47 1.93 14.69 19.86
N PHE A 48 1.07 15.26 20.70
CA PHE A 48 1.44 16.15 21.80
C PHE A 48 1.60 15.47 23.17
N GLU A 49 1.30 14.17 23.30
CA GLU A 49 1.42 13.44 24.58
C GLU A 49 2.87 13.47 25.12
N LYS A 50 3.84 13.23 24.24
CA LYS A 50 5.29 13.32 24.56
C LYS A 50 5.82 14.76 24.61
N LEU A 51 4.96 15.76 24.46
CA LEU A 51 5.28 17.18 24.50
C LEU A 51 4.41 17.94 25.53
N THR A 52 4.00 17.23 26.60
CA THR A 52 3.14 17.73 27.68
C THR A 52 3.88 17.68 29.01
N SER A 53 4.12 18.84 29.64
CA SER A 53 4.80 18.91 30.94
C SER A 53 3.84 18.69 32.11
N THR A 54 4.30 17.96 33.11
CA THR A 54 3.65 17.80 34.42
C THR A 54 3.53 19.09 35.24
N SER A 55 4.28 20.15 34.88
CA SER A 55 4.28 21.45 35.58
C SER A 55 3.73 22.59 34.70
N GLY A 56 2.76 22.29 33.83
CA GLY A 56 2.15 23.28 32.93
C GLY A 56 1.05 22.62 32.10
N GLY A 57 1.36 22.28 30.86
CA GLY A 57 0.46 21.51 30.00
C GLY A 57 1.17 21.05 28.72
N PRO A 58 0.43 20.84 27.62
CA PRO A 58 1.02 20.74 26.30
C PRO A 58 1.90 21.97 26.02
N LEU A 59 2.99 21.77 25.27
CA LEU A 59 3.86 22.80 24.70
C LEU A 59 4.68 23.64 25.70
N PHE A 60 4.38 23.64 27.00
CA PHE A 60 5.17 24.39 27.98
C PHE A 60 5.12 23.83 29.41
N ARG A 61 6.13 24.23 30.19
CA ARG A 61 6.13 24.15 31.67
C ARG A 61 6.22 25.55 32.27
N MET A 62 5.84 25.67 33.54
CA MET A 62 5.91 26.93 34.26
C MET A 62 6.15 26.79 35.77
N ASP A 63 6.42 27.91 36.42
CA ASP A 63 6.24 28.09 37.86
C ASP A 63 5.67 29.47 38.18
N ILE A 64 4.89 29.57 39.27
CA ILE A 64 4.37 30.85 39.77
C ILE A 64 5.24 31.30 40.94
N ARG A 65 5.78 32.52 40.89
CA ARG A 65 6.59 33.12 41.97
C ARG A 65 5.93 34.34 42.58
N GLU A 66 6.24 34.57 43.85
CA GLU A 66 5.92 35.80 44.57
C GLU A 66 7.10 36.78 44.46
N ARG A 67 6.81 38.02 44.07
CA ARG A 67 7.74 39.15 44.02
C ARG A 67 7.22 40.26 44.93
N ASP A 68 8.13 41.05 45.51
CA ASP A 68 7.77 42.28 46.21
C ASP A 68 7.13 43.24 45.19
N LEU A 69 5.92 43.75 45.45
CA LEU A 69 5.25 44.71 44.56
C LEU A 69 6.08 46.00 44.34
N LYS A 70 7.06 46.26 45.22
CA LYS A 70 8.05 47.33 45.09
C LYS A 70 9.12 47.09 44.01
N SER A 71 9.28 45.87 43.46
CA SER A 71 10.00 45.70 42.20
C SER A 71 9.11 46.25 41.08
N VAL A 72 9.27 47.56 40.83
CA VAL A 72 8.32 48.45 40.16
C VAL A 72 7.84 47.88 38.82
N VAL A 73 6.64 47.28 38.84
CA VAL A 73 5.85 46.75 37.70
C VAL A 73 6.72 46.21 36.56
N SER A 74 7.23 45.00 36.74
CA SER A 74 7.91 44.27 35.68
C SER A 74 7.01 44.06 34.45
N GLU A 75 7.60 44.10 33.27
CA GLU A 75 6.93 43.93 31.98
C GLU A 75 6.53 42.47 31.77
N SER A 76 5.24 42.22 31.48
CA SER A 76 4.77 40.92 30.96
C SER A 76 5.08 40.85 29.48
N GLY A 77 5.53 39.71 28.96
CA GLY A 77 5.85 39.58 27.53
C GLY A 77 6.75 38.40 27.16
N PHE A 78 7.13 38.36 25.89
CA PHE A 78 7.99 37.35 25.28
C PHE A 78 9.47 37.74 25.42
N LEU A 79 10.31 36.81 25.90
CA LEU A 79 11.77 36.97 26.10
C LEU A 79 12.18 38.21 26.94
N VAL A 80 11.30 38.71 27.80
CA VAL A 80 11.52 39.91 28.65
C VAL A 80 12.48 39.67 29.84
N ASN A 81 12.69 38.43 30.27
CA ASN A 81 13.66 38.06 31.30
C ASN A 81 14.53 36.87 30.88
N GLU A 82 15.82 36.92 31.19
CA GLU A 82 16.76 35.82 30.89
C GLU A 82 16.37 34.51 31.60
N GLY A 83 16.37 33.40 30.85
CA GLY A 83 16.05 32.06 31.35
C GLY A 83 14.54 31.76 31.50
N GLN A 84 13.68 32.68 31.09
CA GLN A 84 12.26 32.47 30.80
C GLN A 84 12.07 32.65 29.29
N ASP A 85 11.04 32.03 28.71
CA ASP A 85 10.67 32.30 27.31
C ASP A 85 9.50 33.29 27.24
N TYR A 86 8.60 33.24 28.22
CA TYR A 86 7.51 34.20 28.40
C TYR A 86 7.27 34.46 29.90
N ASP A 87 6.89 35.68 30.26
CA ASP A 87 6.48 36.04 31.63
C ASP A 87 5.12 36.76 31.65
N ILE A 88 4.26 36.40 32.61
CA ILE A 88 3.01 37.13 32.90
C ILE A 88 2.99 37.52 34.37
N TYR A 89 3.07 38.82 34.63
CA TYR A 89 2.93 39.40 35.96
C TYR A 89 1.46 39.73 36.24
N PHE A 90 0.97 39.44 37.45
CA PHE A 90 -0.41 39.70 37.85
C PHE A 90 -0.54 39.94 39.36
N LEU A 91 -1.62 40.61 39.78
CA LEU A 91 -1.95 40.90 41.16
C LEU A 91 -2.92 39.84 41.71
N ASN A 92 -2.73 39.44 42.96
CA ASN A 92 -3.61 38.51 43.67
C ASN A 92 -4.48 39.26 44.70
N LYS A 93 -5.80 39.08 44.65
CA LYS A 93 -6.81 39.76 45.48
C LYS A 93 -6.60 39.60 46.99
N ASN A 94 -5.92 38.53 47.41
CA ASN A 94 -5.65 38.22 48.82
C ASN A 94 -4.26 38.71 49.29
N LYS A 95 -3.37 39.15 48.39
CA LYS A 95 -1.96 39.48 48.70
C LYS A 95 -1.61 40.92 48.30
N LYS A 96 -1.88 41.88 49.18
CA LYS A 96 -1.77 43.32 48.87
C LYS A 96 -0.37 43.83 48.54
N THR A 97 0.70 43.18 49.03
CA THR A 97 2.10 43.61 48.85
C THR A 97 2.89 42.76 47.85
N VAL A 98 2.22 41.84 47.14
CA VAL A 98 2.88 40.84 46.27
C VAL A 98 2.44 41.02 44.83
N LEU A 99 3.42 41.04 43.93
CA LEU A 99 3.21 40.81 42.51
C LEU A 99 3.46 39.32 42.24
N MET A 100 2.51 38.64 41.62
CA MET A 100 2.68 37.26 41.16
C MET A 100 3.38 37.29 39.79
N GLN A 101 4.26 36.34 39.53
CA GLN A 101 4.91 36.13 38.23
C GLN A 101 4.69 34.69 37.79
N ALA A 102 3.89 34.47 36.74
CA ALA A 102 3.86 33.21 36.01
C ALA A 102 5.02 33.17 35.02
N ARG A 103 5.95 32.23 35.22
CA ARG A 103 7.21 32.09 34.46
C ARG A 103 7.09 30.91 33.52
N ILE A 104 7.12 31.13 32.22
CA ILE A 104 6.77 30.14 31.21
C ILE A 104 8.01 29.77 30.38
N VAL A 105 8.14 28.48 30.10
CA VAL A 105 9.22 27.91 29.28
C VAL A 105 8.60 26.94 28.26
N PHE A 106 8.81 27.22 26.98
CA PHE A 106 8.31 26.44 25.85
C PHE A 106 9.15 25.16 25.69
N GLU A 107 8.48 24.02 25.57
CA GLU A 107 9.11 22.71 25.46
C GLU A 107 9.20 22.27 24.00
N GLY A 108 10.31 21.62 23.63
CA GLY A 108 10.61 21.30 22.22
C GLY A 108 11.08 22.48 21.35
N ARG A 109 11.29 23.67 21.93
CA ARG A 109 11.75 24.86 21.20
C ARG A 109 13.18 24.71 20.67
N VAL A 110 13.44 25.27 19.48
CA VAL A 110 14.79 25.46 18.94
C VAL A 110 15.28 26.86 19.31
N LYS A 111 16.45 26.95 19.94
CA LYS A 111 17.04 28.21 20.42
C LYS A 111 18.46 28.37 19.86
N SER A 112 18.77 29.53 19.29
CA SER A 112 20.15 29.97 19.04
C SER A 112 20.42 31.22 19.89
N ASP A 113 21.56 31.26 20.59
CA ASP A 113 21.90 32.30 21.56
C ASP A 113 20.74 32.64 22.52
N ASN A 114 20.05 33.76 22.30
CA ASN A 114 18.84 34.16 23.05
C ASN A 114 17.55 34.25 22.21
N GLU A 115 17.57 33.88 20.93
CA GLU A 115 16.40 33.85 20.05
C GLU A 115 15.73 32.47 20.05
N ILE A 116 14.39 32.44 20.02
CA ILE A 116 13.58 31.23 19.79
C ILE A 116 13.14 31.22 18.33
N HIS A 117 13.62 30.24 17.57
CA HIS A 117 13.25 30.11 16.17
C HIS A 117 12.00 29.23 16.05
N PHE A 118 10.86 29.85 15.81
CA PHE A 118 9.66 29.14 15.38
C PHE A 118 9.89 28.49 14.00
N ALA A 119 9.20 27.39 13.71
CA ALA A 119 9.14 26.82 12.37
C ALA A 119 8.23 27.69 11.48
N SER A 120 8.66 27.91 10.23
CA SER A 120 7.91 28.46 9.10
C SER A 120 8.81 28.44 7.87
N THR A 121 8.24 28.56 6.69
CA THR A 121 8.99 28.84 5.46
C THR A 121 8.63 30.20 4.87
N SER A 122 9.54 30.74 4.05
CA SER A 122 9.28 31.84 3.12
C SER A 122 9.68 31.46 1.68
N SER A 123 9.85 30.16 1.43
CA SER A 123 10.03 29.61 0.08
C SER A 123 8.68 29.55 -0.64
N GLU A 124 8.70 29.88 -1.93
CA GLU A 124 7.59 29.66 -2.86
C GLU A 124 7.65 28.28 -3.53
N ASP A 125 8.79 27.58 -3.43
CA ASP A 125 8.95 26.17 -3.82
C ASP A 125 8.88 25.27 -2.58
N VAL A 126 8.14 24.16 -2.68
CA VAL A 126 8.00 23.16 -1.62
C VAL A 126 9.27 22.34 -1.43
N ASP A 127 10.11 22.16 -2.45
CA ASP A 127 11.30 21.29 -2.41
C ASP A 127 12.44 21.92 -1.60
N ASP A 128 12.60 23.24 -1.70
CA ASP A 128 13.61 24.03 -0.97
C ASP A 128 13.28 24.21 0.54
N VAL A 129 12.11 23.77 1.01
CA VAL A 129 11.71 23.94 2.41
C VAL A 129 12.50 23.04 3.37
N SER A 130 13.37 23.66 4.17
CA SER A 130 14.07 23.01 5.27
C SER A 130 13.12 22.71 6.45
N VAL A 131 12.83 21.43 6.65
CA VAL A 131 11.92 20.93 7.69
C VAL A 131 12.67 20.31 8.87
N ARG A 132 12.04 20.29 10.05
CA ARG A 132 12.60 19.72 11.29
C ARG A 132 12.16 18.28 11.47
N GLU A 133 13.09 17.36 11.73
CA GLU A 133 12.78 15.96 12.10
C GLU A 133 12.36 15.79 13.58
N GLY A 134 12.54 16.84 14.40
CA GLY A 134 12.33 16.75 15.85
C GLY A 134 13.47 16.01 16.55
N ASN A 135 13.35 15.87 17.87
CA ASN A 135 14.35 15.23 18.73
C ASN A 135 13.72 14.72 20.03
N GLU A 136 14.41 13.79 20.68
CA GLU A 136 14.16 13.47 22.10
C GLU A 136 15.00 14.40 22.99
N PHE A 137 14.50 14.71 24.19
CA PHE A 137 15.16 15.55 25.17
C PHE A 137 14.64 15.27 26.59
N LYS A 138 15.24 15.94 27.58
CA LYS A 138 14.72 15.96 28.96
C LYS A 138 14.50 17.40 29.40
N ASP A 139 13.39 17.65 30.08
CA ASP A 139 13.09 18.98 30.63
C ASP A 139 13.92 19.27 31.90
N TYR A 140 13.71 20.46 32.48
CA TYR A 140 14.38 20.85 33.73
C TYR A 140 14.05 19.92 34.91
N ASN A 141 12.85 19.32 34.92
CA ASN A 141 12.42 18.35 35.92
C ASN A 141 12.93 16.91 35.63
N LYS A 142 13.66 16.72 34.53
CA LYS A 142 14.16 15.45 33.98
C LYS A 142 13.06 14.52 33.41
N GLN A 143 11.87 15.06 33.15
CA GLN A 143 10.84 14.39 32.38
C GLN A 143 11.34 14.17 30.95
N GLU A 144 11.19 12.95 30.42
CA GLU A 144 11.52 12.63 29.04
C GLU A 144 10.43 13.15 28.11
N MET A 145 10.82 13.87 27.05
CA MET A 145 9.92 14.46 26.06
C MET A 145 10.49 14.33 24.64
N SER A 146 9.62 14.46 23.64
CA SER A 146 9.98 14.28 22.23
C SER A 146 9.11 15.13 21.32
N THR A 147 9.75 15.82 20.37
CA THR A 147 9.09 16.50 19.24
C THR A 147 8.97 15.61 17.99
N ILE A 148 9.49 14.38 18.03
CA ILE A 148 9.53 13.47 16.87
C ILE A 148 8.12 13.11 16.35
N PRO A 149 7.12 12.73 17.17
CA PRO A 149 5.78 12.39 16.65
C PRO A 149 5.09 13.57 15.95
N LEU A 150 5.26 14.78 16.51
CA LEU A 150 4.78 16.02 15.91
C LEU A 150 5.48 16.28 14.56
N ALA A 151 6.81 16.17 14.50
CA ALA A 151 7.56 16.33 13.25
C ALA A 151 7.18 15.29 12.19
N GLN A 152 7.00 14.02 12.57
CA GLN A 152 6.53 12.95 11.68
C GLN A 152 5.15 13.23 11.10
N TYR A 153 4.24 13.83 11.87
CA TYR A 153 2.94 14.29 11.36
C TYR A 153 3.09 15.52 10.44
N MET A 154 3.81 16.55 10.88
CA MET A 154 3.96 17.81 10.15
C MET A 154 4.65 17.63 8.79
N ASN A 155 5.73 16.85 8.74
CA ASN A 155 6.72 16.92 7.66
C ASN A 155 6.94 15.59 6.92
N GLY A 156 6.57 14.46 7.54
CA GLY A 156 6.58 13.15 6.90
C GLY A 156 5.71 13.04 5.64
N PRO A 157 4.45 13.55 5.67
CA PRO A 157 3.60 13.67 4.49
C PRO A 157 4.27 14.36 3.30
N ARG A 158 4.94 15.50 3.51
CA ARG A 158 5.67 16.21 2.44
C ARG A 158 6.72 15.30 1.79
N ALA A 159 7.55 14.64 2.58
CA ALA A 159 8.60 13.75 2.05
C ALA A 159 8.02 12.61 1.21
N ALA A 160 6.88 12.06 1.61
CA ALA A 160 6.19 10.99 0.90
C ALA A 160 5.46 11.47 -0.37
N LEU A 161 4.86 12.65 -0.34
CA LEU A 161 4.20 13.26 -1.50
C LEU A 161 5.21 13.73 -2.56
N MET A 162 6.36 14.29 -2.18
CA MET A 162 7.46 14.61 -3.10
C MET A 162 7.93 13.36 -3.85
N ALA A 163 8.19 12.27 -3.13
CA ALA A 163 8.61 11.01 -3.73
C ALA A 163 7.54 10.43 -4.68
N LEU A 164 6.26 10.49 -4.31
CA LEU A 164 5.14 10.07 -5.17
C LEU A 164 5.09 10.91 -6.46
N ARG A 165 5.15 12.24 -6.36
CA ARG A 165 5.22 13.17 -7.51
C ARG A 165 6.38 12.80 -8.44
N ASP A 166 7.54 12.47 -7.88
CA ASP A 166 8.75 12.23 -8.66
C ASP A 166 8.75 10.84 -9.32
N GLY A 167 8.19 9.81 -8.67
CA GLY A 167 7.89 8.53 -9.33
C GLY A 167 7.50 7.34 -8.44
N GLY A 168 7.64 7.44 -7.11
CA GLY A 168 7.28 6.37 -6.19
C GLY A 168 7.85 6.55 -4.79
N THR A 169 7.34 5.79 -3.82
CA THR A 169 7.60 5.98 -2.39
C THR A 169 8.47 4.90 -1.74
N GLU A 170 9.11 4.06 -2.56
CA GLU A 170 10.06 3.03 -2.14
C GLU A 170 11.22 3.65 -1.32
N GLY A 171 11.49 3.08 -0.14
CA GLY A 171 12.58 3.54 0.74
C GLY A 171 12.39 4.93 1.39
N VAL A 172 11.24 5.59 1.20
CA VAL A 172 10.97 6.91 1.80
C VAL A 172 10.96 6.83 3.33
N LYS A 173 11.69 7.75 3.95
CA LYS A 173 11.86 7.83 5.39
C LYS A 173 11.96 9.27 5.87
N PHE A 174 11.33 9.58 7.00
CA PHE A 174 11.39 10.88 7.65
C PHE A 174 11.40 10.72 9.18
N ALA A 175 12.33 11.38 9.88
CA ALA A 175 12.42 11.38 11.34
C ALA A 175 12.38 9.96 11.97
N GLY A 176 13.06 9.00 11.32
CA GLY A 176 13.09 7.60 11.72
C GLY A 176 11.93 6.72 11.24
N LEU A 177 10.79 7.31 10.84
CA LEU A 177 9.59 6.59 10.36
C LEU A 177 9.62 6.42 8.84
N GLN A 178 9.24 5.23 8.34
CA GLN A 178 9.47 4.80 6.96
C GLN A 178 8.17 4.26 6.32
N VAL A 179 8.05 4.42 5.00
CA VAL A 179 7.07 3.71 4.16
C VAL A 179 7.45 2.23 4.14
N ASP A 180 6.54 1.36 4.58
CA ASP A 180 6.73 -0.10 4.48
C ASP A 180 6.71 -0.51 3.00
N ASP A 181 7.68 -1.33 2.57
CA ASP A 181 7.87 -1.71 1.18
C ASP A 181 6.64 -2.43 0.57
N ASN A 182 5.77 -3.05 1.39
CA ASN A 182 4.52 -3.68 0.95
C ASN A 182 3.40 -2.65 0.69
N ASN A 183 3.54 -1.43 1.21
CA ASN A 183 2.61 -0.31 1.03
C ASN A 183 3.18 0.78 0.09
N ALA A 184 4.42 0.64 -0.37
CA ALA A 184 5.09 1.59 -1.25
C ALA A 184 4.40 1.65 -2.62
N VAL A 185 4.26 2.87 -3.16
CA VAL A 185 3.63 3.11 -4.46
C VAL A 185 4.71 3.27 -5.51
N VAL A 186 4.61 2.52 -6.61
CA VAL A 186 5.59 2.49 -7.70
C VAL A 186 4.92 2.90 -9.00
N LEU A 187 4.96 4.19 -9.37
CA LEU A 187 4.20 4.68 -10.54
C LEU A 187 4.70 4.11 -11.87
N LYS A 188 5.94 3.62 -11.91
CA LYS A 188 6.49 2.84 -13.04
C LYS A 188 5.68 1.57 -13.36
N SER A 189 4.98 1.00 -12.39
CA SER A 189 4.10 -0.15 -12.64
C SER A 189 2.98 0.15 -13.64
N PHE A 190 2.48 1.40 -13.66
CA PHE A 190 1.48 1.85 -14.64
C PHE A 190 2.04 1.88 -16.06
N SER A 191 3.26 2.41 -16.26
CA SER A 191 3.90 2.44 -17.58
C SER A 191 4.24 1.02 -18.06
N ASP A 192 4.83 0.19 -17.21
CA ASP A 192 5.25 -1.17 -17.56
C ASP A 192 4.05 -2.07 -17.93
N THR A 193 2.92 -1.86 -17.25
CA THR A 193 1.64 -2.51 -17.56
C THR A 193 1.02 -1.95 -18.84
N GLY A 194 1.04 -0.64 -19.06
CA GLY A 194 0.57 0.01 -20.28
C GLY A 194 1.30 -0.47 -21.53
N GLU A 195 2.64 -0.53 -21.48
CA GLU A 195 3.44 -1.12 -22.54
C GLU A 195 3.11 -2.60 -22.80
N SER A 196 2.64 -3.35 -21.80
CA SER A 196 2.26 -4.76 -21.99
C SER A 196 1.02 -4.91 -22.87
N PHE A 197 0.03 -4.02 -22.72
CA PHE A 197 -1.12 -3.94 -23.60
C PHE A 197 -0.73 -3.49 -25.02
N ASP A 198 0.16 -2.50 -25.15
CA ASP A 198 0.68 -2.06 -26.45
C ASP A 198 1.42 -3.18 -27.20
N ARG A 199 2.24 -3.97 -26.48
CA ARG A 199 2.89 -5.18 -27.02
C ARG A 199 1.87 -6.21 -27.49
N ALA A 200 0.78 -6.42 -26.75
CA ALA A 200 -0.30 -7.33 -27.13
C ALA A 200 -1.05 -6.85 -28.39
N ALA A 201 -1.46 -5.58 -28.44
CA ALA A 201 -2.12 -4.98 -29.61
C ALA A 201 -1.23 -5.06 -30.86
N GLN A 202 0.06 -4.77 -30.72
CA GLN A 202 1.03 -4.88 -31.81
C GLN A 202 1.22 -6.34 -32.27
N PHE A 203 1.16 -7.33 -31.36
CA PHE A 203 1.15 -8.75 -31.74
C PHE A 203 -0.06 -9.11 -32.60
N PHE A 204 -1.29 -8.78 -32.16
CA PHE A 204 -2.50 -9.09 -32.93
C PHE A 204 -2.48 -8.41 -34.31
N LYS A 205 -2.12 -7.12 -34.36
CA LYS A 205 -1.98 -6.34 -35.59
C LYS A 205 -0.95 -6.95 -36.56
N ASN A 206 0.22 -7.36 -36.06
CA ASN A 206 1.25 -8.01 -36.88
C ASN A 206 0.80 -9.39 -37.39
N LYS A 207 0.08 -10.15 -36.58
CA LYS A 207 -0.37 -11.51 -36.94
C LYS A 207 -1.60 -11.51 -37.85
N ALA A 208 -2.50 -10.54 -37.75
CA ALA A 208 -3.62 -10.37 -38.69
C ALA A 208 -3.14 -10.23 -40.14
N VAL A 209 -2.02 -9.52 -40.38
CA VAL A 209 -1.39 -9.41 -41.70
C VAL A 209 -0.87 -10.76 -42.21
N VAL A 210 -0.27 -11.59 -41.35
CA VAL A 210 0.21 -12.94 -41.72
C VAL A 210 -0.96 -13.88 -42.00
N LEU A 211 -1.99 -13.86 -41.16
CA LEU A 211 -3.21 -14.64 -41.37
C LEU A 211 -3.92 -14.24 -42.66
N LYS A 212 -3.91 -12.96 -43.03
CA LYS A 212 -4.43 -12.48 -44.32
C LYS A 212 -3.61 -12.96 -45.51
N ASP A 213 -2.28 -12.88 -45.46
CA ASP A 213 -1.41 -13.46 -46.51
C ASP A 213 -1.65 -14.96 -46.68
N TRP A 214 -1.99 -15.68 -45.62
CA TRP A 214 -2.40 -17.08 -45.70
C TRP A 214 -3.81 -17.23 -46.31
N GLU A 215 -4.81 -16.48 -45.84
CA GLU A 215 -6.18 -16.46 -46.39
C GLU A 215 -6.19 -16.17 -47.91
N ASP A 216 -5.43 -15.15 -48.35
CA ASP A 216 -5.31 -14.73 -49.75
C ASP A 216 -4.55 -15.77 -50.61
N ARG A 217 -3.64 -16.56 -50.02
CA ARG A 217 -2.98 -17.70 -50.72
C ARG A 217 -3.90 -18.91 -50.81
N PHE A 218 -4.65 -19.20 -49.75
CA PHE A 218 -5.61 -20.30 -49.72
C PHE A 218 -6.91 -19.99 -50.50
N ALA A 219 -7.09 -18.76 -51.00
CA ALA A 219 -8.20 -18.36 -51.87
C ALA A 219 -7.96 -18.56 -53.39
N ARG A 220 -6.79 -19.09 -53.80
CA ARG A 220 -6.41 -19.15 -55.23
C ARG A 220 -7.11 -20.27 -56.00
N GLU A 221 -7.84 -19.90 -57.06
CA GLU A 221 -8.66 -20.85 -57.82
C GLU A 221 -7.87 -21.92 -58.60
N ASP A 222 -6.59 -21.66 -58.91
CA ASP A 222 -5.68 -22.47 -59.74
C ASP A 222 -4.82 -23.47 -58.93
N ALA A 223 -4.99 -23.54 -57.61
CA ALA A 223 -4.11 -24.28 -56.73
C ALA A 223 -4.39 -25.80 -56.67
N SER A 224 -3.33 -26.60 -56.56
CA SER A 224 -3.37 -28.07 -56.59
C SER A 224 -3.90 -28.75 -55.32
N TRP A 225 -4.21 -28.00 -54.26
CA TRP A 225 -4.72 -28.48 -52.97
C TRP A 225 -6.21 -28.16 -52.75
N LYS A 226 -6.91 -27.71 -53.79
CA LYS A 226 -8.33 -27.31 -53.77
C LYS A 226 -9.27 -28.48 -53.42
N GLY A 227 -10.18 -28.26 -52.47
CA GLY A 227 -11.19 -29.22 -52.02
C GLY A 227 -11.84 -28.76 -50.72
N GLU A 228 -12.92 -29.43 -50.28
CA GLU A 228 -13.76 -29.01 -49.14
C GLU A 228 -12.96 -28.76 -47.85
N ALA A 229 -11.97 -29.62 -47.55
CA ALA A 229 -11.10 -29.47 -46.39
C ALA A 229 -10.22 -28.20 -46.44
N ALA A 230 -9.84 -27.74 -47.64
CA ALA A 230 -9.11 -26.48 -47.81
C ALA A 230 -10.04 -25.26 -47.65
N ASP A 231 -11.30 -25.35 -48.06
CA ASP A 231 -12.30 -24.31 -47.83
C ASP A 231 -12.61 -24.16 -46.33
N VAL A 232 -12.77 -25.27 -45.59
CA VAL A 232 -12.94 -25.28 -44.13
C VAL A 232 -11.71 -24.70 -43.42
N PHE A 233 -10.49 -25.07 -43.84
CA PHE A 233 -9.26 -24.49 -43.28
C PHE A 233 -9.11 -22.99 -43.59
N ARG A 234 -9.50 -22.55 -44.79
CA ARG A 234 -9.55 -21.13 -45.15
C ARG A 234 -10.56 -20.37 -44.30
N ASN A 235 -11.74 -20.94 -44.04
CA ASN A 235 -12.74 -20.33 -43.15
C ASN A 235 -12.22 -20.22 -41.70
N LEU A 236 -11.47 -21.22 -41.21
CA LEU A 236 -10.77 -21.12 -39.92
C LEU A 236 -9.77 -19.95 -39.90
N LEU A 237 -8.91 -19.81 -40.93
CA LEU A 237 -7.93 -18.72 -41.02
C LEU A 237 -8.60 -17.34 -41.03
N LYS A 238 -9.64 -17.18 -41.87
CA LYS A 238 -10.49 -15.98 -41.93
C LYS A 238 -11.05 -15.64 -40.55
N LYS A 239 -11.62 -16.64 -39.85
CA LYS A 239 -12.22 -16.45 -38.52
C LYS A 239 -11.19 -15.98 -37.48
N VAL A 240 -9.99 -16.57 -37.48
CA VAL A 240 -8.91 -16.16 -36.55
C VAL A 240 -8.43 -14.74 -36.88
N ARG A 241 -8.31 -14.38 -38.16
CA ARG A 241 -8.01 -12.98 -38.57
C ARG A 241 -9.08 -12.02 -38.07
N GLU A 242 -10.35 -12.30 -38.31
CA GLU A 242 -11.45 -11.39 -37.94
C GLU A 242 -11.57 -11.19 -36.43
N ASN A 243 -11.26 -12.23 -35.65
CA ASN A 243 -11.13 -12.10 -34.19
C ASN A 243 -9.91 -11.26 -33.77
N TYR A 244 -8.77 -11.37 -34.47
CA TYR A 244 -7.61 -10.52 -34.22
C TYR A 244 -7.88 -9.05 -34.60
N ASP A 245 -8.60 -8.80 -35.70
CA ASP A 245 -9.06 -7.48 -36.11
C ASP A 245 -10.00 -6.87 -35.03
N GLY A 246 -10.90 -7.67 -34.45
CA GLY A 246 -11.81 -7.24 -33.36
C GLY A 246 -11.08 -6.91 -32.05
N TYR A 247 -10.05 -7.67 -31.70
CA TYR A 247 -9.17 -7.30 -30.59
C TYR A 247 -8.46 -5.97 -30.89
N VAL A 248 -7.89 -5.77 -32.08
CA VAL A 248 -7.19 -4.53 -32.47
C VAL A 248 -8.13 -3.32 -32.47
N GLU A 249 -9.38 -3.48 -32.91
CA GLU A 249 -10.42 -2.43 -32.81
C GLU A 249 -10.71 -2.07 -31.35
N THR A 250 -10.84 -3.07 -30.46
CA THR A 250 -11.06 -2.84 -29.01
C THR A 250 -9.86 -2.13 -28.37
N PHE A 251 -8.64 -2.56 -28.68
CA PHE A 251 -7.40 -1.91 -28.25
C PHE A 251 -7.31 -0.44 -28.72
N GLY A 252 -7.89 -0.13 -29.89
CA GLY A 252 -7.85 1.19 -30.54
C GLY A 252 -8.87 2.21 -30.04
N ALA A 253 -9.73 1.86 -29.08
CA ALA A 253 -10.79 2.73 -28.56
C ALA A 253 -10.27 4.08 -27.99
N SER A 254 -11.11 5.11 -28.05
CA SER A 254 -10.92 6.35 -27.29
C SER A 254 -11.04 6.08 -25.78
N THR A 255 -10.32 6.85 -24.97
CA THR A 255 -10.43 6.81 -23.51
C THR A 255 -11.67 7.56 -23.03
N TYR A 256 -12.35 7.07 -22.00
CA TYR A 256 -13.49 7.78 -21.39
C TYR A 256 -13.08 9.07 -20.65
N ALA A 257 -11.80 9.24 -20.33
CA ALA A 257 -11.21 10.49 -19.86
C ALA A 257 -10.90 11.44 -21.04
N ASP A 258 -11.96 11.99 -21.67
CA ASP A 258 -11.89 12.84 -22.88
C ASP A 258 -11.05 14.14 -22.72
N ASP A 259 -10.73 14.56 -21.49
CA ASP A 259 -9.99 15.79 -21.19
C ASP A 259 -8.45 15.64 -21.27
N ALA A 260 -7.91 14.42 -21.26
CA ALA A 260 -6.48 14.17 -21.10
C ALA A 260 -5.89 13.29 -22.21
N THR A 261 -4.82 13.79 -22.84
CA THR A 261 -4.06 13.06 -23.86
C THR A 261 -3.08 12.07 -23.23
N GLY A 262 -3.62 10.98 -22.68
CA GLY A 262 -2.82 9.85 -22.18
C GLY A 262 -1.85 9.29 -23.23
N SER A 263 -0.68 8.84 -22.79
CA SER A 263 0.34 8.26 -23.68
C SER A 263 0.12 6.77 -23.93
N GLY A 264 0.53 6.30 -25.12
CA GLY A 264 0.52 4.88 -25.50
C GLY A 264 -0.49 4.51 -26.59
N GLY A 265 -0.27 3.34 -27.19
CA GLY A 265 -0.98 2.84 -28.37
C GLY A 265 -2.40 2.34 -28.08
N THR A 266 -2.68 1.87 -26.88
CA THR A 266 -3.94 1.23 -26.50
C THR A 266 -4.79 2.06 -25.54
N VAL A 267 -6.10 1.80 -25.49
CA VAL A 267 -7.00 2.49 -24.55
C VAL A 267 -6.53 2.33 -23.09
N TYR A 268 -6.12 1.12 -22.71
CA TYR A 268 -5.58 0.82 -21.37
C TYR A 268 -4.24 1.51 -21.10
N SER A 269 -3.32 1.57 -22.07
CA SER A 269 -2.04 2.28 -21.85
C SER A 269 -2.26 3.76 -21.61
N ARG A 270 -3.20 4.38 -22.35
CA ARG A 270 -3.61 5.77 -22.15
C ARG A 270 -4.27 5.97 -20.79
N ALA A 271 -5.19 5.09 -20.40
CA ALA A 271 -5.82 5.11 -19.08
C ALA A 271 -4.80 5.02 -17.94
N LEU A 272 -3.84 4.11 -18.02
CA LEU A 272 -2.74 3.96 -17.05
C LEU A 272 -1.81 5.19 -17.03
N SER A 273 -1.49 5.75 -18.20
CA SER A 273 -0.74 7.00 -18.32
C SER A 273 -1.45 8.18 -17.66
N ILE A 274 -2.78 8.25 -17.76
CA ILE A 274 -3.59 9.29 -17.12
C ILE A 274 -3.64 9.07 -15.61
N GLY A 275 -3.95 7.85 -15.13
CA GLY A 275 -4.02 7.56 -13.69
C GLY A 275 -2.67 7.77 -12.96
N SER A 276 -1.56 7.43 -13.62
CA SER A 276 -0.20 7.71 -13.12
C SER A 276 0.06 9.23 -13.02
N GLN A 277 -0.38 10.02 -14.00
CA GLN A 277 -0.26 11.47 -13.96
C GLN A 277 -1.19 12.09 -12.90
N THR A 278 -2.44 11.64 -12.78
CA THR A 278 -3.38 12.11 -11.74
C THR A 278 -2.81 11.92 -10.33
N LEU A 279 -2.12 10.81 -10.04
CA LEU A 279 -1.46 10.62 -8.73
C LEU A 279 -0.33 11.64 -8.49
N LYS A 280 0.40 12.06 -9.54
CA LYS A 280 1.43 13.11 -9.45
C LYS A 280 0.83 14.50 -9.32
N ASP A 281 -0.27 14.77 -10.02
CA ASP A 281 -1.00 16.04 -9.95
C ASP A 281 -1.60 16.23 -8.57
N SER A 282 -2.29 15.21 -8.02
CA SER A 282 -2.79 15.22 -6.65
C SER A 282 -1.67 15.31 -5.60
N ALA A 283 -0.53 14.63 -5.80
CA ALA A 283 0.63 14.82 -4.94
C ALA A 283 1.14 16.27 -4.94
N THR A 284 1.17 16.91 -6.12
CA THR A 284 1.57 18.32 -6.29
C THR A 284 0.56 19.27 -5.64
N ASN A 285 -0.74 19.03 -5.82
CA ASN A 285 -1.81 19.78 -5.16
C ASN A 285 -1.68 19.71 -3.64
N LEU A 286 -1.51 18.52 -3.08
CA LEU A 286 -1.36 18.32 -1.62
C LEU A 286 -0.07 18.95 -1.07
N LEU A 287 1.02 18.95 -1.85
CA LEU A 287 2.24 19.69 -1.52
C LEU A 287 2.04 21.22 -1.52
N GLY A 288 1.21 21.75 -2.42
CA GLY A 288 0.82 23.15 -2.45
C GLY A 288 0.07 23.56 -1.17
N ASN A 289 -0.99 22.81 -0.80
CA ASN A 289 -1.73 23.03 0.44
C ASN A 289 -0.82 22.91 1.69
N TRP A 290 0.10 21.94 1.69
CA TRP A 290 1.12 21.83 2.74
C TRP A 290 2.03 23.06 2.81
N LEU A 291 2.42 23.63 1.66
CA LEU A 291 3.28 24.81 1.61
C LEU A 291 2.56 26.05 2.12
N GLU A 292 1.30 26.26 1.73
CA GLU A 292 0.45 27.33 2.25
C GLU A 292 0.30 27.23 3.78
N TRP A 293 0.04 26.02 4.30
CA TRP A 293 0.04 25.77 5.74
C TRP A 293 1.40 26.05 6.40
N ALA A 294 2.51 25.63 5.79
CA ALA A 294 3.87 25.84 6.32
C ALA A 294 4.35 27.31 6.27
N GLN A 295 3.70 28.15 5.47
CA GLN A 295 3.84 29.61 5.47
C GLN A 295 2.91 30.28 6.50
N SER A 296 1.85 29.59 6.95
CA SER A 296 0.78 30.18 7.78
C SER A 296 1.23 30.46 9.24
N PRO A 297 0.53 31.37 9.96
CA PRO A 297 0.80 31.63 11.37
C PRO A 297 0.58 30.42 12.29
N HIS A 298 -0.08 29.36 11.79
CA HIS A 298 -0.57 28.22 12.57
C HIS A 298 0.28 26.96 12.43
N TYR A 299 1.31 26.97 11.57
CA TYR A 299 2.23 25.83 11.36
C TYR A 299 2.94 25.38 12.65
N ASP A 300 3.57 26.31 13.38
CA ASP A 300 4.29 25.99 14.62
C ASP A 300 3.37 26.14 15.85
N PRO A 301 3.08 25.06 16.60
CA PRO A 301 2.23 25.13 17.78
C PRO A 301 2.82 26.00 18.91
N LEU A 302 4.14 26.20 18.98
CA LEU A 302 4.76 27.14 19.91
C LEU A 302 4.52 28.60 19.51
N ARG A 303 4.32 28.89 18.22
CA ARG A 303 3.92 30.22 17.74
C ARG A 303 2.47 30.50 18.11
N VAL A 304 1.59 29.51 17.91
CA VAL A 304 0.18 29.56 18.37
C VAL A 304 0.09 29.72 19.90
N LEU A 305 0.95 29.05 20.67
CA LEU A 305 1.06 29.26 22.12
C LEU A 305 1.48 30.70 22.47
N ARG A 306 2.50 31.27 21.79
CA ARG A 306 2.90 32.67 22.00
C ARG A 306 1.73 33.63 21.77
N TYR A 307 0.95 33.43 20.71
CA TYR A 307 -0.20 34.30 20.42
C TYR A 307 -1.23 34.30 21.56
N LEU A 308 -1.52 33.13 22.15
CA LEU A 308 -2.41 33.02 23.31
C LEU A 308 -1.85 33.66 24.58
N LEU A 309 -0.53 33.68 24.75
CA LEU A 309 0.14 34.33 25.88
C LEU A 309 0.24 35.85 25.72
N ASP A 310 0.37 36.35 24.48
CA ASP A 310 0.25 37.77 24.16
C ASP A 310 -1.15 38.28 24.52
N ASP A 311 -2.22 37.62 24.06
CA ASP A 311 -3.60 38.01 24.38
C ASP A 311 -3.92 37.88 25.88
N LEU A 312 -3.46 36.81 26.54
CA LEU A 312 -3.63 36.65 27.99
C LEU A 312 -2.87 37.73 28.77
N ALA A 313 -1.67 38.13 28.35
CA ALA A 313 -0.93 39.23 28.96
C ALA A 313 -1.64 40.58 28.75
N MET A 314 -2.21 40.83 27.56
CA MET A 314 -3.05 42.00 27.31
C MET A 314 -4.28 42.01 28.22
N TRP A 315 -4.99 40.88 28.34
CA TRP A 315 -6.14 40.74 29.24
C TRP A 315 -5.78 40.99 30.71
N VAL A 316 -4.63 40.49 31.18
CA VAL A 316 -4.13 40.74 32.54
C VAL A 316 -3.81 42.22 32.75
N ASN A 317 -3.18 42.88 31.77
CA ASN A 317 -2.90 44.31 31.84
C ASN A 317 -4.20 45.15 31.88
N GLU A 318 -5.25 44.74 31.15
CA GLU A 318 -6.55 45.42 31.08
C GLU A 318 -7.46 45.18 32.30
N HIS A 319 -7.61 43.93 32.75
CA HIS A 319 -8.61 43.52 33.74
C HIS A 319 -8.07 43.22 35.15
N ASN A 320 -6.76 43.07 35.31
CA ASN A 320 -6.13 42.77 36.61
C ASN A 320 -5.25 43.93 37.09
N ILE A 321 -4.18 44.25 36.35
CA ILE A 321 -3.25 45.32 36.74
C ILE A 321 -3.90 46.70 36.57
N GLY A 322 -4.52 46.98 35.41
CA GLY A 322 -5.24 48.24 35.16
C GLY A 322 -6.41 48.49 36.10
N GLN A 323 -7.01 47.42 36.64
CA GLN A 323 -8.14 47.47 37.58
C GLN A 323 -7.69 47.44 39.05
N SER A 324 -6.49 47.93 39.35
CA SER A 324 -6.01 48.15 40.72
C SER A 324 -5.49 49.57 40.89
N ASP A 325 -5.55 50.13 42.10
CA ASP A 325 -4.70 51.24 42.50
C ASP A 325 -3.44 50.69 43.16
N ILE A 326 -2.27 51.26 42.83
CA ILE A 326 -0.97 50.87 43.38
C ILE A 326 -0.39 52.09 44.09
N GLU A 327 -0.23 51.98 45.41
CA GLU A 327 0.14 53.09 46.29
C GLU A 327 1.44 52.79 47.05
N ALA A 328 2.26 53.82 47.25
CA ALA A 328 3.57 53.71 47.92
C ALA A 328 3.60 54.45 49.26
N TYR A 329 3.53 53.70 50.35
CA TYR A 329 3.49 54.22 51.72
C TYR A 329 4.90 54.28 52.32
N THR A 330 5.41 55.48 52.58
CA THR A 330 6.74 55.69 53.19
C THR A 330 6.62 55.95 54.69
N HIS A 331 7.18 55.03 55.48
CA HIS A 331 7.18 55.05 56.94
C HIS A 331 8.49 55.65 57.45
N THR A 332 8.41 56.69 58.28
CA THR A 332 9.57 57.33 58.90
C THR A 332 9.96 56.64 60.20
N GLY A 333 11.08 55.91 60.20
CA GLY A 333 11.60 55.24 61.39
C GLY A 333 12.16 56.23 62.42
N TYR A 334 11.86 55.99 63.70
CA TYR A 334 12.54 56.68 64.80
C TYR A 334 14.05 56.31 64.74
N GLN A 335 14.93 57.31 64.79
CA GLN A 335 16.37 57.20 64.45
C GLN A 335 16.74 57.07 62.95
N GLY A 336 15.81 57.37 62.02
CA GLY A 336 16.16 57.84 60.66
C GLY A 336 16.22 56.79 59.54
N ALA A 337 16.15 55.49 59.86
CA ALA A 337 15.94 54.45 58.84
C ALA A 337 14.45 54.33 58.50
N GLY A 338 14.01 55.01 57.44
CA GLY A 338 12.66 54.87 56.90
C GLY A 338 12.51 53.70 55.91
N TYR A 339 11.29 53.20 55.72
CA TYR A 339 10.99 52.18 54.71
C TYR A 339 9.73 52.51 53.91
N THR A 340 9.81 52.34 52.59
CA THR A 340 8.65 52.42 51.69
C THR A 340 8.12 51.02 51.41
N SER A 341 6.82 50.80 51.62
CA SER A 341 6.07 49.61 51.22
C SER A 341 5.12 49.97 50.09
N VAL A 342 5.02 49.13 49.06
CA VAL A 342 4.05 49.32 47.96
C VAL A 342 2.90 48.33 48.16
N THR A 343 1.66 48.80 47.98
CA THR A 343 0.44 48.01 48.12
C THR A 343 -0.50 48.21 46.95
N HIS A 344 -1.18 47.15 46.51
CA HIS A 344 -2.31 47.25 45.59
C HIS A 344 -3.66 47.18 46.31
N SER A 345 -4.65 47.86 45.72
CA SER A 345 -6.05 47.86 46.12
C SER A 345 -6.93 47.63 44.87
N PRO A 346 -7.57 46.46 44.72
CA PRO A 346 -8.45 46.15 43.59
C PRO A 346 -9.66 47.10 43.46
N LYS A 347 -10.01 47.45 42.22
CA LYS A 347 -11.15 48.29 41.85
C LYS A 347 -12.40 47.46 41.53
N GLY A 348 -13.55 48.12 41.43
CA GLY A 348 -14.72 47.53 40.79
C GLY A 348 -14.44 47.25 39.32
N GLY A 349 -14.45 45.97 38.93
CA GLY A 349 -14.01 45.51 37.61
C GLY A 349 -12.73 44.66 37.62
N PHE A 350 -12.04 44.55 38.76
CA PHE A 350 -10.86 43.68 38.91
C PHE A 350 -11.20 42.19 38.75
N LEU A 351 -10.43 41.50 37.90
CA LEU A 351 -10.51 40.06 37.69
C LEU A 351 -9.16 39.38 37.96
N GLN A 352 -9.19 38.25 38.67
CA GLN A 352 -8.07 37.31 38.85
C GLN A 352 -8.36 35.97 38.14
N GLU A 353 -9.64 35.71 37.88
CA GLU A 353 -10.13 34.52 37.18
C GLU A 353 -10.38 34.89 35.72
N HIS A 354 -9.61 34.31 34.80
CA HIS A 354 -9.82 34.47 33.37
C HIS A 354 -11.09 33.70 32.94
N PRO A 355 -12.01 34.26 32.13
CA PRO A 355 -13.27 33.60 31.79
C PRO A 355 -13.12 32.21 31.15
N ILE A 356 -12.03 31.96 30.42
CA ILE A 356 -11.75 30.67 29.77
C ILE A 356 -10.83 29.79 30.63
N TYR A 357 -9.85 30.38 31.33
CA TYR A 357 -8.78 29.61 31.97
C TYR A 357 -8.99 29.40 33.48
N GLY A 358 -9.70 30.28 34.20
CA GLY A 358 -9.88 30.23 35.65
C GLY A 358 -8.87 31.10 36.41
N ASP A 359 -8.71 30.85 37.72
CA ASP A 359 -7.79 31.62 38.58
C ASP A 359 -6.34 31.45 38.14
N LEU A 360 -5.71 32.57 37.76
CA LEU A 360 -4.32 32.64 37.32
C LEU A 360 -3.32 32.25 38.43
N SER A 361 -3.75 32.27 39.69
CA SER A 361 -2.94 31.87 40.85
C SER A 361 -2.82 30.36 41.03
N ASP A 362 -3.66 29.57 40.35
CA ASP A 362 -3.64 28.12 40.38
C ASP A 362 -2.96 27.57 39.11
N ILE A 363 -1.83 26.90 39.29
CA ILE A 363 -1.02 26.35 38.19
C ILE A 363 -1.80 25.30 37.36
N ALA A 364 -2.79 24.62 37.94
CA ALA A 364 -3.61 23.64 37.20
C ALA A 364 -4.51 24.29 36.13
N ASN A 365 -4.89 25.55 36.30
CA ASN A 365 -5.67 26.29 35.30
C ASN A 365 -4.87 26.61 34.04
N TRP A 366 -3.54 26.76 34.15
CA TRP A 366 -2.68 27.11 33.03
C TRP A 366 -2.55 25.99 31.99
N LYS A 367 -2.80 24.72 32.34
CA LYS A 367 -2.88 23.61 31.38
C LYS A 367 -3.83 23.95 30.22
N LYS A 368 -4.95 24.63 30.51
CA LYS A 368 -5.97 25.02 29.53
C LYS A 368 -5.45 25.98 28.45
N VAL A 369 -4.39 26.74 28.74
CA VAL A 369 -3.73 27.60 27.74
C VAL A 369 -2.97 26.75 26.73
N GLY A 370 -2.28 25.70 27.19
CA GLY A 370 -1.60 24.73 26.32
C GLY A 370 -2.59 23.84 25.55
N ASP A 371 -3.68 23.44 26.21
CA ASP A 371 -4.78 22.71 25.56
C ASP A 371 -5.42 23.56 24.45
N ARG A 372 -5.68 24.87 24.70
CA ARG A 372 -6.21 25.79 23.69
C ARG A 372 -5.20 26.10 22.56
N ALA A 373 -3.90 26.07 22.84
CA ALA A 373 -2.86 26.20 21.81
C ALA A 373 -2.86 25.00 20.86
N VAL A 374 -2.96 23.79 21.41
CA VAL A 374 -3.14 22.55 20.62
C VAL A 374 -4.46 22.57 19.86
N GLU A 375 -5.56 23.05 20.46
CA GLU A 375 -6.86 23.18 19.79
C GLU A 375 -6.78 24.11 18.58
N LEU A 376 -6.21 25.33 18.72
CA LEU A 376 -6.01 26.26 17.61
C LEU A 376 -5.09 25.70 16.52
N TRP A 377 -4.02 24.99 16.89
CA TRP A 377 -3.14 24.35 15.92
C TRP A 377 -3.88 23.27 15.11
N ASN A 378 -4.72 22.47 15.76
CA ASN A 378 -5.59 21.49 15.07
C ASN A 378 -6.61 22.18 14.16
N GLN A 379 -7.19 23.32 14.56
CA GLN A 379 -8.10 24.10 13.71
C GLN A 379 -7.39 24.64 12.45
N GLY A 380 -6.11 24.99 12.52
CA GLY A 380 -5.29 25.33 11.36
C GLY A 380 -5.08 24.13 10.42
N VAL A 381 -4.80 22.94 10.97
CA VAL A 381 -4.70 21.68 10.19
C VAL A 381 -6.04 21.29 9.56
N ASP A 382 -7.16 21.49 10.26
CA ASP A 382 -8.52 21.24 9.75
C ASP A 382 -8.82 22.13 8.52
N GLN A 383 -8.45 23.41 8.62
CA GLN A 383 -8.63 24.41 7.55
C GLN A 383 -7.70 24.14 6.36
N ASP A 384 -6.39 24.08 6.60
CA ASP A 384 -5.37 24.20 5.55
C ASP A 384 -4.94 22.85 4.95
N LEU A 385 -5.16 21.72 5.63
CA LEU A 385 -4.76 20.39 5.14
C LEU A 385 -5.94 19.42 4.94
N ILE A 386 -6.83 19.29 5.93
CA ILE A 386 -7.90 18.28 5.89
C ILE A 386 -8.98 18.63 4.86
N ARG A 387 -9.45 19.88 4.81
CA ARG A 387 -10.47 20.31 3.84
C ARG A 387 -9.99 20.18 2.38
N PRO A 388 -8.76 20.60 2.02
CA PRO A 388 -8.21 20.27 0.71
C PRO A 388 -8.05 18.78 0.43
N ALA A 389 -7.63 17.97 1.41
CA ALA A 389 -7.52 16.52 1.25
C ALA A 389 -8.89 15.84 1.00
N ILE A 390 -9.96 16.32 1.63
CA ILE A 390 -11.32 15.84 1.36
C ILE A 390 -11.70 16.09 -0.12
N ALA A 391 -11.51 17.33 -0.60
CA ALA A 391 -11.80 17.68 -1.98
C ALA A 391 -10.92 16.89 -2.98
N GLU A 392 -9.64 16.72 -2.70
CA GLU A 392 -8.73 15.96 -3.55
C GLU A 392 -9.05 14.45 -3.55
N THR A 393 -9.53 13.90 -2.44
CA THR A 393 -10.05 12.52 -2.37
C THR A 393 -11.25 12.33 -3.31
N SER A 394 -12.21 13.26 -3.30
CA SER A 394 -13.37 13.23 -4.21
C SER A 394 -12.95 13.25 -5.68
N LYS A 395 -12.03 14.14 -6.07
CA LYS A 395 -11.48 14.21 -7.44
C LYS A 395 -10.79 12.91 -7.85
N LEU A 396 -9.88 12.40 -7.01
CA LEU A 396 -9.09 11.21 -7.29
C LEU A 396 -9.98 9.98 -7.47
N ASN A 397 -10.98 9.79 -6.59
CA ASN A 397 -11.92 8.67 -6.69
C ASN A 397 -12.74 8.73 -7.98
N ASN A 398 -13.33 9.90 -8.30
CA ASN A 398 -14.08 10.07 -9.55
C ASN A 398 -13.19 9.80 -10.78
N ARG A 399 -11.95 10.31 -10.80
CA ARG A 399 -11.01 10.09 -11.91
C ARG A 399 -10.65 8.62 -12.10
N PHE A 400 -10.40 7.87 -11.02
CA PHE A 400 -10.11 6.43 -11.11
C PHE A 400 -11.33 5.58 -11.48
N LEU A 401 -12.54 6.01 -11.13
CA LEU A 401 -13.78 5.36 -11.58
C LEU A 401 -14.03 5.55 -13.08
N ASP A 402 -13.77 6.74 -13.64
CA ASP A 402 -13.83 6.94 -15.10
C ASP A 402 -12.76 6.13 -15.84
N LEU A 403 -11.51 6.12 -15.34
CA LEU A 403 -10.45 5.27 -15.88
C LEU A 403 -10.73 3.76 -15.75
N THR A 404 -11.63 3.34 -14.86
CA THR A 404 -12.05 1.93 -14.75
C THR A 404 -12.91 1.51 -15.95
N LYS A 405 -13.70 2.43 -16.53
CA LYS A 405 -14.54 2.19 -17.72
C LYS A 405 -13.69 1.79 -18.93
N ASP A 406 -12.49 2.38 -19.06
CA ASP A 406 -11.52 2.03 -20.10
C ASP A 406 -11.15 0.54 -20.10
N PHE A 407 -11.26 -0.16 -18.97
CA PHE A 407 -11.04 -1.60 -18.85
C PHE A 407 -12.32 -2.44 -18.91
N THR A 408 -13.42 -1.98 -18.29
CA THR A 408 -14.64 -2.77 -18.14
C THR A 408 -15.57 -2.73 -19.36
N GLU A 409 -15.56 -1.62 -20.11
CA GLU A 409 -16.38 -1.47 -21.32
C GLU A 409 -15.62 -2.02 -22.55
N ASN A 410 -14.34 -1.67 -22.68
CA ASN A 410 -13.45 -2.14 -23.75
C ASN A 410 -12.87 -3.55 -23.52
N VAL A 411 -13.66 -4.52 -23.03
CA VAL A 411 -13.17 -5.91 -22.89
C VAL A 411 -12.97 -6.54 -24.28
N PRO A 412 -11.76 -7.05 -24.66
CA PRO A 412 -11.49 -7.61 -25.98
C PRO A 412 -12.39 -8.81 -26.30
N LYS A 413 -13.19 -8.67 -27.36
CA LYS A 413 -14.17 -9.68 -27.80
C LYS A 413 -13.85 -10.19 -29.20
N PRO A 414 -13.99 -11.51 -29.47
CA PRO A 414 -13.94 -12.02 -30.84
C PRO A 414 -15.12 -11.47 -31.65
N LYS A 415 -14.94 -11.20 -32.94
CA LYS A 415 -16.02 -10.82 -33.86
C LYS A 415 -16.99 -11.96 -34.13
N THR A 416 -16.53 -13.21 -34.06
CA THR A 416 -17.32 -14.40 -34.42
C THR A 416 -17.16 -15.54 -33.41
N THR A 417 -18.31 -16.07 -32.96
CA THR A 417 -18.39 -17.17 -31.98
C THR A 417 -18.75 -18.52 -32.62
N SER A 418 -19.47 -18.54 -33.75
CA SER A 418 -19.84 -19.73 -34.53
C SER A 418 -18.67 -20.64 -34.88
N THR A 419 -18.88 -21.94 -35.06
CA THR A 419 -17.80 -22.83 -35.55
C THR A 419 -17.58 -22.66 -37.06
N ALA A 420 -16.35 -22.94 -37.53
CA ALA A 420 -16.05 -22.90 -38.96
C ALA A 420 -16.88 -23.92 -39.78
N GLY A 421 -17.43 -24.95 -39.14
CA GLY A 421 -18.39 -25.90 -39.73
C GLY A 421 -19.79 -25.30 -39.86
N GLU A 422 -20.29 -24.57 -38.85
CA GLU A 422 -21.55 -23.80 -38.96
C GLU A 422 -21.46 -22.75 -40.08
N ASP A 423 -20.35 -22.01 -40.15
CA ASP A 423 -20.15 -20.97 -41.17
C ASP A 423 -20.08 -21.60 -42.58
N TYR A 424 -19.35 -22.71 -42.76
CA TYR A 424 -19.30 -23.46 -44.03
C TYR A 424 -20.67 -24.04 -44.44
N ALA A 425 -21.41 -24.62 -43.49
CA ALA A 425 -22.76 -25.12 -43.73
C ALA A 425 -23.72 -23.99 -44.15
N ASN A 426 -23.64 -22.83 -43.52
CA ASN A 426 -24.43 -21.65 -43.88
C ASN A 426 -24.06 -21.09 -45.27
N ASP A 427 -22.78 -21.00 -45.63
CA ASP A 427 -22.35 -20.60 -46.98
C ASP A 427 -22.89 -21.59 -48.04
N LYS A 428 -22.83 -22.91 -47.77
CA LYS A 428 -23.38 -23.93 -48.68
C LYS A 428 -24.92 -23.94 -48.76
N LEU A 429 -25.62 -23.65 -47.67
CA LEU A 429 -27.09 -23.51 -47.66
C LEU A 429 -27.58 -22.28 -48.46
N ASN A 430 -26.73 -21.27 -48.64
CA ASN A 430 -27.02 -20.08 -49.46
C ASN A 430 -26.45 -20.17 -50.89
N ASP A 431 -25.87 -21.31 -51.25
CA ASP A 431 -25.48 -21.82 -52.58
C ASP A 431 -26.56 -21.69 -53.69
N PRO A 432 -26.66 -20.66 -54.56
CA PRO A 432 -27.73 -20.64 -55.57
C PRO A 432 -27.52 -21.66 -56.72
N THR A 433 -26.34 -22.28 -56.82
CA THR A 433 -26.00 -23.28 -57.85
C THR A 433 -26.27 -24.72 -57.37
N GLY A 434 -27.53 -24.94 -56.97
CA GLY A 434 -27.95 -26.09 -56.16
C GLY A 434 -27.54 -27.48 -56.67
N GLY A 435 -26.71 -28.15 -55.87
CA GLY A 435 -26.76 -29.60 -55.65
C GLY A 435 -27.28 -29.86 -54.24
N GLY A 436 -28.11 -30.89 -54.04
CA GLY A 436 -28.53 -31.28 -52.70
C GLY A 436 -27.31 -31.67 -51.86
N GLY A 437 -27.15 -31.08 -50.68
CA GLY A 437 -26.01 -31.34 -49.81
C GLY A 437 -25.87 -32.83 -49.46
N PRO A 438 -24.64 -33.34 -49.26
CA PRO A 438 -24.44 -34.70 -48.78
C PRO A 438 -25.09 -34.89 -47.40
N ASP A 439 -25.39 -36.14 -47.06
CA ASP A 439 -25.85 -36.47 -45.70
C ASP A 439 -24.75 -36.07 -44.70
N ILE A 440 -25.09 -35.15 -43.81
CA ILE A 440 -24.10 -34.49 -42.94
C ILE A 440 -23.55 -35.49 -41.90
N ASP A 441 -24.35 -36.49 -41.54
CA ASP A 441 -23.95 -37.56 -40.63
C ASP A 441 -22.98 -38.53 -41.34
N GLU A 442 -23.21 -38.89 -42.61
CA GLU A 442 -22.30 -39.73 -43.41
C GLU A 442 -20.95 -39.04 -43.68
N TRP A 443 -20.96 -37.70 -43.83
CA TRP A 443 -19.74 -36.90 -44.00
C TRP A 443 -18.99 -36.72 -42.67
N LEU A 444 -19.69 -36.49 -41.55
CA LEU A 444 -19.10 -36.42 -40.21
C LEU A 444 -18.52 -37.78 -39.77
N GLU A 445 -19.19 -38.89 -40.07
CA GLU A 445 -18.68 -40.24 -39.77
C GLU A 445 -17.33 -40.47 -40.48
N LYS A 446 -17.28 -40.25 -41.81
CA LYS A 446 -16.02 -40.37 -42.58
C LYS A 446 -14.95 -39.36 -42.17
N LEU A 447 -15.32 -38.14 -41.80
CA LEU A 447 -14.35 -37.16 -41.31
C LEU A 447 -13.76 -37.58 -39.95
N ASN A 448 -14.56 -38.20 -39.08
CA ASN A 448 -14.08 -38.79 -37.83
C ASN A 448 -13.21 -40.03 -38.09
N GLU A 449 -13.58 -40.92 -39.02
CA GLU A 449 -12.75 -42.07 -39.43
C GLU A 449 -11.38 -41.60 -39.95
N ASN A 450 -11.35 -40.69 -40.94
CA ASN A 450 -10.09 -40.17 -41.49
C ASN A 450 -9.25 -39.40 -40.46
N ASN A 451 -9.88 -38.69 -39.52
CA ASN A 451 -9.17 -38.04 -38.42
C ASN A 451 -8.60 -39.05 -37.42
N ASN A 452 -9.33 -40.13 -37.11
CA ASN A 452 -8.84 -41.18 -36.22
C ASN A 452 -7.67 -41.94 -36.85
N ASP A 453 -7.78 -42.34 -38.12
CA ASP A 453 -6.68 -42.96 -38.88
C ASP A 453 -5.45 -42.05 -38.92
N PHE A 454 -5.62 -40.75 -39.20
CA PHE A 454 -4.53 -39.77 -39.21
C PHE A 454 -3.91 -39.55 -37.81
N LEU A 455 -4.72 -39.56 -36.75
CA LEU A 455 -4.25 -39.45 -35.37
C LEU A 455 -3.52 -40.72 -34.92
N ASP A 456 -3.96 -41.92 -35.33
CA ASP A 456 -3.28 -43.18 -35.04
C ASP A 456 -1.97 -43.30 -35.82
N ASP A 457 -1.91 -42.89 -37.09
CA ASP A 457 -0.64 -42.80 -37.84
C ASP A 457 0.30 -41.75 -37.22
N LEU A 458 -0.20 -40.60 -36.75
CA LEU A 458 0.60 -39.62 -36.01
C LEU A 458 1.11 -40.18 -34.66
N ASN A 459 0.24 -40.81 -33.88
CA ASN A 459 0.60 -41.41 -32.60
C ASN A 459 1.65 -42.51 -32.79
N LYS A 460 1.47 -43.35 -33.80
CA LYS A 460 2.41 -44.41 -34.16
C LYS A 460 3.75 -43.85 -34.61
N ASN A 461 3.78 -42.87 -35.52
CA ASN A 461 5.02 -42.21 -35.96
C ASN A 461 5.73 -41.50 -34.81
N ASN A 462 4.99 -40.84 -33.90
CA ASN A 462 5.55 -40.25 -32.68
C ASN A 462 6.13 -41.31 -31.73
N ASN A 463 5.48 -42.47 -31.58
CA ASN A 463 5.98 -43.59 -30.78
C ASN A 463 7.21 -44.23 -31.41
N ASP A 464 7.20 -44.47 -32.74
CA ASP A 464 8.35 -44.97 -33.49
C ASP A 464 9.55 -44.01 -33.32
N ILE A 465 9.34 -42.69 -33.41
CA ILE A 465 10.36 -41.66 -33.15
C ILE A 465 10.84 -41.68 -31.68
N LEU A 466 9.94 -41.86 -30.71
CA LEU A 466 10.28 -41.95 -29.29
C LEU A 466 11.14 -43.18 -28.98
N ASP A 467 10.79 -44.35 -29.53
CA ASP A 467 11.58 -45.56 -29.39
C ASP A 467 12.93 -45.43 -30.10
N ASP A 468 12.96 -44.84 -31.29
CA ASP A 468 14.20 -44.60 -32.06
C ASP A 468 15.11 -43.54 -31.39
N LEU A 469 14.57 -42.68 -30.52
CA LEU A 469 15.33 -41.77 -29.64
C LEU A 469 15.76 -42.45 -28.33
N ASN A 470 14.89 -43.25 -27.71
CA ASN A 470 15.21 -44.03 -26.51
C ASN A 470 16.33 -45.03 -26.77
N ASN A 471 16.28 -45.75 -27.89
CA ASN A 471 17.32 -46.69 -28.31
C ASN A 471 18.66 -45.97 -28.50
N LYS A 472 18.69 -44.84 -29.22
CA LYS A 472 19.92 -44.05 -29.39
C LYS A 472 20.46 -43.46 -28.08
N ASN A 473 19.57 -43.07 -27.15
CA ASN A 473 19.98 -42.62 -25.82
C ASN A 473 20.58 -43.77 -25.00
N ASN A 474 20.04 -44.99 -25.11
CA ASN A 474 20.58 -46.19 -24.48
C ASN A 474 21.95 -46.57 -25.10
N ASP A 475 22.05 -46.57 -26.43
CA ASP A 475 23.32 -46.80 -27.14
C ASP A 475 24.40 -45.82 -26.67
N ILE A 476 24.08 -44.52 -26.59
CA ILE A 476 24.98 -43.47 -26.08
C ILE A 476 25.35 -43.71 -24.62
N LEU A 477 24.41 -44.14 -23.78
CA LEU A 477 24.64 -44.42 -22.37
C LEU A 477 25.57 -45.63 -22.16
N ASP A 478 25.38 -46.71 -22.93
CA ASP A 478 26.24 -47.88 -22.90
C ASP A 478 27.64 -47.59 -23.47
N ASP A 479 27.72 -46.78 -24.53
CA ASP A 479 28.99 -46.33 -25.13
C ASP A 479 29.77 -45.37 -24.18
N LEU A 480 29.06 -44.63 -23.31
CA LEU A 480 29.66 -43.86 -22.20
C LEU A 480 30.05 -44.75 -21.01
N ASN A 481 29.21 -45.73 -20.64
CA ASN A 481 29.51 -46.70 -19.58
C ASN A 481 30.75 -47.54 -19.93
N SER A 482 30.89 -48.00 -21.18
CA SER A 482 32.08 -48.72 -21.64
C SER A 482 33.34 -47.85 -21.47
N LYS A 483 33.33 -46.61 -21.97
CA LYS A 483 34.49 -45.71 -21.89
C LYS A 483 34.85 -45.33 -20.45
N ASN A 484 33.85 -45.19 -19.57
CA ASN A 484 34.08 -45.00 -18.14
C ASN A 484 34.72 -46.24 -17.50
N ASN A 485 34.26 -47.44 -17.86
CA ASN A 485 34.85 -48.69 -17.38
C ASN A 485 36.29 -48.84 -17.89
N ASP A 486 36.55 -48.64 -19.19
CA ASP A 486 37.90 -48.69 -19.78
C ASP A 486 38.88 -47.73 -19.05
N PHE A 487 38.43 -46.51 -18.76
CA PHE A 487 39.20 -45.50 -18.03
C PHE A 487 39.47 -45.89 -16.56
N LEU A 488 38.48 -46.46 -15.87
CA LEU A 488 38.65 -47.00 -14.50
C LEU A 488 39.61 -48.19 -14.49
N ASP A 489 39.55 -49.03 -15.52
CA ASP A 489 40.42 -50.20 -15.68
C ASP A 489 41.87 -49.78 -15.92
N ASP A 490 42.11 -48.75 -16.74
CA ASP A 490 43.45 -48.17 -16.94
C ASP A 490 43.98 -47.42 -15.72
N LEU A 491 43.12 -46.73 -14.96
CA LEU A 491 43.49 -46.17 -13.65
C LEU A 491 43.87 -47.27 -12.65
N ASN A 492 43.15 -48.39 -12.62
CA ASN A 492 43.47 -49.55 -11.77
C ASN A 492 44.80 -50.19 -12.18
N LYS A 493 45.04 -50.43 -13.49
CA LYS A 493 46.31 -50.95 -14.01
C LYS A 493 47.50 -50.06 -13.61
N ASN A 494 47.36 -48.74 -13.76
CA ASN A 494 48.39 -47.77 -13.39
C ASN A 494 48.63 -47.75 -11.86
N SER A 495 47.56 -47.72 -11.06
CA SER A 495 47.65 -47.74 -9.60
C SER A 495 48.32 -49.02 -9.07
N ASN A 496 48.02 -50.17 -9.67
CA ASN A 496 48.66 -51.45 -9.34
C ASN A 496 50.14 -51.45 -9.76
N GLY A 497 50.49 -50.93 -10.94
CA GLY A 497 51.88 -50.80 -11.37
C GLY A 497 52.72 -49.93 -10.42
N ILE A 498 52.18 -48.79 -9.97
CA ILE A 498 52.83 -47.94 -8.95
C ILE A 498 52.98 -48.68 -7.62
N LEU A 499 52.00 -49.50 -7.22
CA LEU A 499 52.07 -50.30 -6.00
C LEU A 499 53.11 -51.42 -6.10
N ASP A 500 53.21 -52.09 -7.25
CA ASP A 500 54.23 -53.12 -7.52
C ASP A 500 55.64 -52.53 -7.57
N ASP A 501 55.83 -51.37 -8.21
CA ASP A 501 57.10 -50.63 -8.16
C ASP A 501 57.47 -50.23 -6.73
N LEU A 502 56.52 -49.73 -5.93
CA LEU A 502 56.75 -49.41 -4.51
C LEU A 502 57.09 -50.65 -3.68
N ASN A 503 56.41 -51.78 -3.92
CA ASN A 503 56.70 -53.05 -3.26
C ASN A 503 58.09 -53.58 -3.63
N GLN A 504 58.50 -53.50 -4.90
CA GLN A 504 59.80 -53.94 -5.36
C GLN A 504 60.93 -53.03 -4.85
N ASN A 505 60.72 -51.71 -4.80
CA ASN A 505 61.64 -50.77 -4.15
C ASN A 505 61.78 -51.05 -2.65
N ASN A 506 60.66 -51.21 -1.93
CA ASN A 506 60.67 -51.58 -0.50
C ASN A 506 61.39 -52.90 -0.25
N LYS A 507 61.15 -53.93 -1.09
CA LYS A 507 61.87 -55.21 -1.00
C LYS A 507 63.37 -55.01 -1.20
N THR A 508 63.79 -54.22 -2.18
CA THR A 508 65.20 -53.94 -2.47
C THR A 508 65.88 -53.24 -1.29
N VAL A 509 65.22 -52.25 -0.67
CA VAL A 509 65.70 -51.58 0.54
C VAL A 509 65.76 -52.54 1.75
N LEU A 510 64.83 -53.47 1.88
CA LEU A 510 64.88 -54.52 2.92
C LEU A 510 66.00 -55.54 2.67
N ASP A 511 66.22 -55.94 1.42
CA ASP A 511 67.34 -56.82 1.03
C ASP A 511 68.68 -56.13 1.34
N ASP A 512 68.84 -54.84 0.98
CA ASP A 512 70.04 -54.05 1.26
C ASP A 512 70.28 -53.84 2.75
N LEU A 513 69.23 -53.50 3.53
CA LEU A 513 69.32 -53.43 5.00
C LEU A 513 69.67 -54.79 5.60
N GLY A 514 69.14 -55.88 5.06
CA GLY A 514 69.50 -57.25 5.43
C GLY A 514 70.97 -57.56 5.14
N ASN A 515 71.47 -57.18 3.96
CA ASN A 515 72.87 -57.34 3.57
C ASN A 515 73.80 -56.51 4.47
N ILE A 516 73.45 -55.26 4.79
CA ILE A 516 74.20 -54.41 5.73
C ILE A 516 74.20 -55.02 7.13
N ASN A 517 73.06 -55.50 7.61
CA ASN A 517 72.95 -56.08 8.94
C ASN A 517 73.69 -57.43 9.06
N ASN A 518 73.62 -58.28 8.03
CA ASN A 518 74.44 -59.49 7.93
C ASN A 518 75.92 -59.15 7.89
N THR A 519 76.35 -58.18 7.07
CA THR A 519 77.74 -57.70 7.04
C THR A 519 78.20 -57.18 8.40
N ALA A 520 77.34 -56.47 9.14
CA ALA A 520 77.63 -56.02 10.49
C ALA A 520 77.72 -57.20 11.49
N LEU A 521 76.86 -58.22 11.32
CA LEU A 521 76.89 -59.44 12.12
C LEU A 521 78.16 -60.27 11.84
N ASP A 522 78.60 -60.35 10.58
CA ASP A 522 79.84 -61.02 10.18
C ASP A 522 81.07 -60.28 10.72
N ASN A 523 81.11 -58.94 10.65
CA ASN A 523 82.16 -58.16 11.32
C ASN A 523 82.17 -58.35 12.86
N LEU A 524 81.00 -58.52 13.49
CA LEU A 524 80.89 -58.83 14.91
C LEU A 524 81.27 -60.29 15.22
N ASN A 525 80.99 -61.23 14.32
CA ASN A 525 81.41 -62.62 14.42
C ASN A 525 82.92 -62.74 14.24
N ASP A 526 83.54 -62.01 13.31
CA ASP A 526 84.99 -61.96 13.13
C ASP A 526 85.70 -61.29 14.29
N LEU A 527 85.13 -60.22 14.86
CA LEU A 527 85.61 -59.66 16.13
C LEU A 527 85.42 -60.65 17.30
N GLY A 528 84.32 -61.39 17.31
CA GLY A 528 84.04 -62.47 18.25
C GLY A 528 85.04 -63.62 18.13
N ASN A 529 85.39 -64.01 16.90
CA ASN A 529 86.38 -65.04 16.58
C ASN A 529 87.79 -64.57 16.95
N ALA A 530 88.17 -63.32 16.65
CA ALA A 530 89.44 -62.76 17.08
C ALA A 530 89.54 -62.68 18.62
N ASN A 531 88.45 -62.30 19.31
CA ASN A 531 88.38 -62.35 20.77
C ASN A 531 88.44 -63.79 21.30
N ASN A 532 87.80 -64.75 20.61
CA ASN A 532 87.87 -66.17 20.94
C ASN A 532 89.27 -66.74 20.70
N ASP A 533 90.01 -66.32 19.67
CA ASP A 533 91.40 -66.75 19.42
C ASP A 533 92.37 -66.17 20.45
N VAL A 534 92.11 -64.94 20.93
CA VAL A 534 92.81 -64.36 22.08
C VAL A 534 92.45 -65.12 23.38
N LEU A 535 91.18 -65.44 23.60
CA LEU A 535 90.71 -66.24 24.73
C LEU A 535 91.17 -67.70 24.67
N ASN A 536 91.36 -68.27 23.48
CA ASN A 536 91.93 -69.59 23.25
C ASN A 536 93.44 -69.56 23.43
N SER A 537 94.14 -68.50 23.01
CA SER A 537 95.57 -68.33 23.33
C SER A 537 95.81 -68.18 24.85
N LEU A 538 94.93 -67.44 25.53
CA LEU A 538 94.88 -67.38 27.01
C LEU A 538 94.42 -68.72 27.62
N GLY A 539 93.55 -69.45 26.93
CA GLY A 539 92.97 -70.72 27.31
C GLY A 539 93.93 -71.89 27.15
N ASP A 540 94.84 -71.84 26.19
CA ASP A 540 95.95 -72.78 25.98
C ASP A 540 97.11 -72.48 26.93
N LEU A 541 97.35 -71.21 27.26
CA LEU A 541 98.10 -70.84 28.48
C LEU A 541 97.42 -71.40 29.73
N GLY A 542 96.09 -71.40 29.78
CA GLY A 542 95.28 -72.01 30.84
C GLY A 542 95.34 -73.55 30.86
N ASN A 543 95.36 -74.21 29.71
CA ASN A 543 95.38 -75.66 29.57
C ASN A 543 96.79 -76.25 29.69
N ALA A 544 97.83 -75.55 29.27
CA ALA A 544 99.21 -75.90 29.65
C ALA A 544 99.38 -75.89 31.18
N ASN A 545 98.65 -75.04 31.90
CA ASN A 545 98.57 -75.08 33.37
C ASN A 545 97.57 -76.15 33.89
N ASN A 546 96.43 -76.38 33.22
CA ASN A 546 95.39 -77.29 33.70
C ASN A 546 95.59 -78.76 33.31
N GLU A 547 96.32 -79.12 32.26
CA GLU A 547 96.74 -80.53 32.03
C GLU A 547 97.70 -80.99 33.14
N ALA A 548 98.49 -80.08 33.72
CA ALA A 548 99.28 -80.33 34.91
C ALA A 548 98.45 -80.49 36.21
N LEU A 549 97.12 -80.23 36.16
CA LEU A 549 96.19 -80.33 37.30
C LEU A 549 95.09 -81.39 37.11
N ASN A 550 94.55 -81.57 35.90
CA ASN A 550 93.40 -82.43 35.63
C ASN A 550 93.71 -83.93 35.53
N SER A 551 94.96 -84.35 35.79
CA SER A 551 95.30 -85.74 36.10
C SER A 551 94.72 -86.24 37.46
N LEU A 552 93.93 -85.42 38.17
CA LEU A 552 93.55 -85.63 39.57
C LEU A 552 92.04 -85.79 39.87
N GLY A 553 91.11 -85.58 38.91
CA GLY A 553 89.67 -85.61 39.21
C GLY A 553 88.75 -85.94 38.04
N ASN A 554 87.86 -86.94 38.22
CA ASN A 554 86.86 -87.38 37.24
C ASN A 554 85.63 -87.99 37.98
N LEU A 555 84.48 -88.11 37.28
CA LEU A 555 83.20 -88.80 37.60
C LEU A 555 82.02 -87.97 38.19
N GLY A 556 80.98 -87.74 37.36
CA GLY A 556 79.55 -87.56 37.74
C GLY A 556 78.82 -86.28 37.22
N ASN A 557 77.47 -86.15 37.08
CA ASN A 557 76.32 -87.00 36.63
C ASN A 557 74.96 -86.30 36.99
N LEU A 558 73.82 -86.27 36.25
CA LEU A 558 73.41 -86.47 34.84
C LEU A 558 71.87 -86.17 34.67
N GLY A 559 71.42 -85.40 33.67
CA GLY A 559 69.99 -85.28 33.23
C GLY A 559 69.09 -84.21 33.91
N ASN A 560 67.82 -83.93 33.51
CA ASN A 560 67.00 -84.42 32.36
C ASN A 560 65.72 -83.54 32.01
N LEU A 561 64.96 -83.96 30.95
CA LEU A 561 63.73 -83.50 30.21
C LEU A 561 62.33 -83.44 30.95
N SER A 562 61.12 -83.05 30.43
CA SER A 562 60.54 -82.51 29.13
C SER A 562 59.06 -81.94 29.27
N ASP A 563 58.20 -81.95 28.20
CA ASP A 563 56.69 -81.94 28.11
C ASP A 563 55.96 -80.54 27.93
N ASP A 564 54.75 -80.30 27.33
CA ASP A 564 53.79 -80.87 26.29
C ASP A 564 52.64 -79.80 25.99
N LEU A 565 51.51 -79.80 25.22
CA LEU A 565 50.66 -80.63 24.29
C LEU A 565 49.73 -79.70 23.38
N ASN A 566 48.62 -80.17 22.73
CA ASN A 566 47.79 -79.45 21.68
C ASN A 566 46.33 -80.04 21.42
N GLY A 567 45.39 -79.37 20.70
CA GLY A 567 44.09 -79.97 20.18
C GLY A 567 42.85 -79.05 19.79
N GLY A 568 41.79 -79.60 19.11
CA GLY A 568 40.50 -78.96 18.63
C GLY A 568 39.51 -79.98 17.94
N PRO A 569 38.51 -79.71 17.03
CA PRO A 569 37.60 -78.54 16.69
C PRO A 569 36.10 -78.86 16.22
N GLY A 570 35.22 -77.87 15.87
CA GLY A 570 34.17 -77.95 14.78
C GLY A 570 32.59 -77.87 14.99
N ALA A 571 31.83 -77.30 13.99
CA ALA A 571 30.39 -77.48 13.55
C ALA A 571 29.16 -76.55 13.99
N PHE A 572 28.00 -76.61 13.25
CA PHE A 572 26.82 -75.65 13.14
C PHE A 572 25.43 -76.08 13.74
N PRO A 573 24.39 -75.19 13.95
CA PRO A 573 23.06 -75.24 13.20
C PRO A 573 22.11 -73.95 13.17
N PRO A 574 20.89 -73.95 12.52
CA PRO A 574 19.92 -72.80 12.37
C PRO A 574 18.36 -73.04 12.62
N GLY A 575 17.44 -72.05 12.37
CA GLY A 575 15.93 -72.13 12.42
C GLY A 575 15.15 -70.76 12.30
N VAL A 576 13.80 -70.50 12.38
CA VAL A 576 12.51 -71.28 12.55
C VAL A 576 11.14 -70.52 12.14
N ILE A 577 10.62 -70.63 10.89
CA ILE A 577 9.19 -70.86 10.41
C ILE A 577 7.97 -69.79 10.57
N PRO A 578 6.61 -70.09 10.41
CA PRO A 578 5.60 -69.43 9.48
C PRO A 578 4.36 -68.72 10.16
N PRO A 579 3.10 -68.47 9.61
CA PRO A 579 2.42 -68.65 8.28
C PRO A 579 1.69 -67.38 7.70
N VAL A 580 0.78 -67.27 6.67
CA VAL A 580 -0.17 -68.07 5.79
C VAL A 580 -1.60 -68.40 6.39
N THR A 581 -2.81 -68.48 5.75
CA THR A 581 -3.32 -68.73 4.34
C THR A 581 -4.86 -68.43 4.07
N GLN A 582 -5.27 -67.94 2.86
CA GLN A 582 -6.60 -68.11 2.08
C GLN A 582 -8.00 -67.71 2.66
N SER A 583 -9.16 -67.61 1.94
CA SER A 583 -9.62 -67.45 0.51
C SER A 583 -11.16 -67.14 0.43
N GLY A 584 -11.71 -66.34 -0.49
CA GLY A 584 -12.36 -66.80 -1.76
C GLY A 584 -13.78 -66.20 -2.02
N PRO A 585 -14.34 -66.11 -3.27
CA PRO A 585 -15.48 -65.21 -3.60
C PRO A 585 -16.69 -65.80 -4.40
N VAL A 586 -17.82 -65.06 -4.49
CA VAL A 586 -18.83 -65.09 -5.59
C VAL A 586 -19.53 -63.72 -5.76
N ASN A 587 -20.12 -63.44 -6.94
CA ASN A 587 -20.82 -62.21 -7.37
C ASN A 587 -22.27 -62.51 -7.84
N PHE A 588 -23.22 -61.55 -7.77
CA PHE A 588 -24.29 -61.28 -8.78
C PHE A 588 -25.11 -59.99 -8.44
N GLY A 589 -25.55 -59.23 -9.45
CA GLY A 589 -26.58 -58.14 -9.37
C GLY A 589 -27.95 -58.59 -9.94
N PRO A 590 -28.83 -57.73 -10.54
CA PRO A 590 -28.75 -56.27 -10.80
C PRO A 590 -30.10 -55.47 -10.63
N LEU A 591 -30.17 -54.20 -11.12
CA LEU A 591 -31.38 -53.35 -11.41
C LEU A 591 -32.23 -52.85 -10.18
N ASN A 592 -33.06 -51.79 -10.19
CA ASN A 592 -33.28 -50.51 -10.96
C ASN A 592 -34.46 -49.74 -10.25
N GLY A 593 -34.71 -48.41 -10.29
CA GLY A 593 -34.06 -47.21 -10.86
C GLY A 593 -35.10 -46.11 -11.27
N ASN A 594 -34.74 -44.80 -11.15
CA ASN A 594 -35.49 -43.58 -11.61
C ASN A 594 -36.84 -43.24 -10.90
N GLN A 595 -37.47 -42.04 -10.95
CA GLN A 595 -37.22 -40.63 -11.44
C GLN A 595 -38.18 -39.68 -10.64
N ASP A 596 -38.31 -38.33 -10.77
CA ASP A 596 -37.77 -37.27 -11.66
C ASP A 596 -37.25 -36.07 -10.78
N GLY A 597 -37.48 -34.75 -10.90
CA GLY A 597 -38.23 -33.82 -11.79
C GLY A 597 -38.72 -32.55 -11.04
N ALA A 598 -38.90 -31.34 -11.60
CA ALA A 598 -38.51 -30.78 -12.91
C ALA A 598 -38.50 -29.22 -12.90
N ARG A 599 -37.65 -28.61 -13.77
CA ARG A 599 -37.73 -27.32 -14.49
C ARG A 599 -38.26 -26.01 -13.84
N GLY A 600 -37.54 -24.91 -14.06
CA GLY A 600 -38.07 -23.53 -14.04
C GLY A 600 -37.10 -22.51 -14.66
N ASN A 601 -37.54 -21.78 -15.70
CA ASN A 601 -36.83 -20.66 -16.33
C ASN A 601 -37.83 -19.50 -16.56
N PRO A 602 -37.47 -18.25 -16.24
CA PRO A 602 -38.18 -17.09 -16.78
C PRO A 602 -37.23 -16.00 -17.32
N ASN A 603 -37.29 -15.75 -18.63
CA ASN A 603 -37.15 -14.40 -19.19
C ASN A 603 -38.56 -13.94 -19.64
N GLU A 604 -38.77 -12.63 -19.66
CA GLU A 604 -39.92 -11.93 -20.29
C GLU A 604 -41.35 -12.20 -19.74
N GLU A 605 -41.66 -11.53 -18.63
CA GLU A 605 -42.79 -10.58 -18.52
C GLU A 605 -42.41 -9.59 -17.38
N PHE A 606 -42.65 -8.27 -17.43
CA PHE A 606 -43.79 -7.59 -18.05
C PHE A 606 -43.50 -6.10 -18.35
N THR A 607 -43.66 -5.67 -19.60
CA THR A 607 -43.55 -4.25 -19.97
C THR A 607 -44.82 -3.46 -19.59
N ARG A 608 -44.82 -2.82 -18.41
CA ARG A 608 -45.82 -1.78 -18.09
C ARG A 608 -45.23 -0.56 -17.38
N SER A 609 -45.75 0.61 -17.77
CA SER A 609 -45.62 1.91 -17.10
C SER A 609 -44.36 2.75 -17.33
N LEU A 610 -43.63 2.57 -18.42
CA LEU A 610 -42.94 3.69 -19.11
C LEU A 610 -43.99 4.60 -19.80
N GLY A 611 -44.92 5.13 -19.00
CA GLY A 611 -46.23 5.60 -19.48
C GLY A 611 -46.85 6.77 -18.73
N ASN A 612 -46.21 7.31 -17.67
CA ASN A 612 -46.57 8.61 -17.10
C ASN A 612 -45.83 9.75 -17.81
N LEU A 613 -46.20 9.85 -19.08
CA LEU A 613 -46.13 10.99 -19.97
C LEU A 613 -46.32 12.35 -19.24
N LEU A 614 -45.35 13.26 -19.42
CA LEU A 614 -45.33 14.70 -19.08
C LEU A 614 -45.10 15.10 -17.59
N GLY A 615 -43.93 15.71 -17.31
CA GLY A 615 -43.97 17.05 -16.72
C GLY A 615 -42.98 17.48 -15.63
N ASN A 616 -42.19 16.60 -14.99
CA ASN A 616 -41.04 17.02 -14.16
C ASN A 616 -40.14 15.83 -13.80
N GLY A 617 -38.81 15.99 -13.91
CA GLY A 617 -37.83 14.98 -13.48
C GLY A 617 -37.62 15.03 -11.97
N GLY A 618 -38.26 14.13 -11.23
CA GLY A 618 -38.10 14.07 -9.77
C GLY A 618 -38.63 12.77 -9.18
N LEU A 619 -37.90 12.24 -8.20
CA LEU A 619 -38.23 11.06 -7.42
C LEU A 619 -38.92 11.48 -6.13
N ASN A 620 -40.11 10.94 -5.88
CA ASN A 620 -40.81 11.17 -4.61
C ASN A 620 -40.17 10.34 -3.49
N THR A 621 -40.08 10.89 -2.28
CA THR A 621 -39.64 10.17 -1.08
C THR A 621 -40.83 9.58 -0.32
N PRO A 622 -40.67 8.49 0.46
CA PRO A 622 -41.75 7.92 1.27
C PRO A 622 -42.29 8.88 2.33
N THR A 623 -41.45 9.82 2.77
CA THR A 623 -41.79 10.92 3.69
C THR A 623 -42.58 12.05 3.02
N GLY A 624 -42.85 11.95 1.71
CA GLY A 624 -43.68 12.87 0.92
C GLY A 624 -42.92 14.03 0.25
N GLY A 625 -41.60 14.09 0.41
CA GLY A 625 -40.72 15.07 -0.24
C GLY A 625 -40.41 14.71 -1.69
N SER A 626 -39.67 15.57 -2.39
CA SER A 626 -39.28 15.37 -3.79
C SER A 626 -37.79 15.63 -4.01
N THR A 627 -37.08 14.60 -4.46
CA THR A 627 -35.65 14.60 -4.82
C THR A 627 -35.52 14.86 -6.32
N ARG A 628 -34.67 15.80 -6.73
CA ARG A 628 -34.45 16.15 -8.15
C ARG A 628 -33.09 16.82 -8.36
N LEU A 629 -32.51 16.59 -9.53
CA LEU A 629 -31.29 17.28 -9.97
C LEU A 629 -31.60 18.77 -10.25
N ARG A 630 -30.74 19.67 -9.79
CA ARG A 630 -30.78 21.12 -10.06
C ARG A 630 -29.36 21.66 -10.11
N ASP A 631 -29.01 22.35 -11.19
CA ASP A 631 -27.79 23.16 -11.28
C ASP A 631 -26.50 22.41 -10.91
N GLY A 632 -26.43 21.12 -11.27
CA GLY A 632 -25.32 20.20 -10.94
C GLY A 632 -25.52 19.37 -9.65
N ALA A 633 -26.38 19.82 -8.73
CA ALA A 633 -26.54 19.23 -7.40
C ALA A 633 -27.86 18.44 -7.23
N ILE A 634 -27.82 17.34 -6.46
CA ILE A 634 -29.03 16.60 -6.07
C ILE A 634 -29.75 17.39 -4.97
N THR A 635 -30.98 17.84 -5.20
CA THR A 635 -31.75 18.60 -4.20
C THR A 635 -33.08 17.96 -3.85
N THR A 636 -33.27 17.67 -2.56
CA THR A 636 -34.52 17.16 -1.96
C THR A 636 -35.26 18.30 -1.25
N ASP A 637 -36.49 18.58 -1.67
CA ASP A 637 -37.42 19.43 -0.92
C ASP A 637 -38.29 18.56 0.00
N PHE A 638 -38.34 18.86 1.31
CA PHE A 638 -39.12 18.11 2.30
C PHE A 638 -40.48 18.79 2.59
N PRO A 639 -41.57 18.04 2.94
CA PRO A 639 -42.91 18.62 3.11
C PRO A 639 -43.06 19.59 4.29
N ASN A 640 -42.13 19.55 5.23
CA ASN A 640 -42.06 20.48 6.35
C ASN A 640 -41.45 21.85 5.98
N GLY A 641 -41.03 22.05 4.73
CA GLY A 641 -40.39 23.28 4.25
C GLY A 641 -38.86 23.27 4.33
N GLY A 642 -38.26 22.22 4.88
CA GLY A 642 -36.81 22.01 4.83
C GLY A 642 -36.33 21.57 3.43
N ARG A 643 -35.02 21.63 3.22
CA ARG A 643 -34.34 21.18 1.99
C ARG A 643 -33.03 20.48 2.35
N SER A 644 -32.58 19.56 1.52
CA SER A 644 -31.16 19.21 1.45
C SER A 644 -30.66 19.27 0.00
N THR A 645 -29.40 19.66 -0.18
CA THR A 645 -28.71 19.78 -1.47
C THR A 645 -27.33 19.15 -1.34
N PHE A 646 -27.07 18.10 -2.13
CA PHE A 646 -25.77 17.43 -2.25
C PHE A 646 -25.06 17.90 -3.52
N ASP A 647 -23.87 18.48 -3.36
CA ASP A 647 -22.96 18.83 -4.44
C ASP A 647 -21.98 17.66 -4.69
N PRO A 648 -21.97 17.05 -5.89
CA PRO A 648 -21.11 15.91 -6.21
C PRO A 648 -19.67 16.30 -6.57
N GLU A 649 -19.36 17.58 -6.81
CA GLU A 649 -17.98 18.02 -7.07
C GLU A 649 -17.19 18.18 -5.76
N THR A 650 -17.81 18.78 -4.74
CA THR A 650 -17.21 18.92 -3.40
C THR A 650 -17.43 17.69 -2.51
N GLY A 651 -18.59 17.04 -2.63
CA GLY A 651 -19.07 16.02 -1.70
C GLY A 651 -19.87 16.59 -0.51
N ASP A 652 -20.20 17.89 -0.53
CA ASP A 652 -20.94 18.56 0.55
C ASP A 652 -22.45 18.33 0.48
N LEU A 653 -23.03 17.87 1.58
CA LEU A 653 -24.48 17.88 1.81
C LEU A 653 -24.84 19.09 2.68
N THR A 654 -25.49 20.07 2.06
CA THR A 654 -26.06 21.25 2.72
C THR A 654 -27.54 21.02 3.03
N THR A 655 -27.89 20.95 4.31
CA THR A 655 -29.26 20.78 4.80
C THR A 655 -29.77 22.08 5.42
N ILE A 656 -30.93 22.54 4.96
CA ILE A 656 -31.65 23.71 5.45
C ILE A 656 -32.90 23.22 6.19
N SER A 657 -33.00 23.54 7.47
CA SER A 657 -34.14 23.20 8.32
C SER A 657 -35.36 24.11 8.05
N PRO A 658 -36.59 23.71 8.42
CA PRO A 658 -37.80 24.55 8.32
C PRO A 658 -37.74 25.92 9.03
N ASP A 659 -36.82 26.11 9.98
CA ASP A 659 -36.59 27.37 10.69
C ASP A 659 -35.57 28.29 10.00
N GLY A 660 -34.98 27.85 8.88
CA GLY A 660 -33.94 28.56 8.13
C GLY A 660 -32.51 28.30 8.62
N SER A 661 -32.30 27.51 9.68
CA SER A 661 -30.96 27.07 10.07
C SER A 661 -30.34 26.19 8.96
N THR A 662 -29.05 26.36 8.71
CA THR A 662 -28.31 25.66 7.64
C THR A 662 -27.14 24.91 8.24
N VAL A 663 -26.95 23.66 7.84
CA VAL A 663 -25.83 22.79 8.24
C VAL A 663 -25.25 22.16 6.99
N THR A 664 -23.98 22.41 6.71
CA THR A 664 -23.21 21.78 5.63
C THR A 664 -22.19 20.82 6.23
N ARG A 665 -22.13 19.57 5.73
CA ARG A 665 -21.00 18.67 5.99
C ARG A 665 -20.66 17.87 4.76
N ASN A 666 -19.38 17.57 4.62
CA ASN A 666 -18.90 16.67 3.58
C ASN A 666 -19.26 15.21 3.90
N LEU A 667 -19.64 14.43 2.87
CA LEU A 667 -19.98 13.02 3.01
C LEU A 667 -18.88 12.05 2.54
N SER A 668 -17.83 12.53 1.87
CA SER A 668 -16.77 11.67 1.27
C SER A 668 -15.97 10.84 2.28
N GLY A 669 -16.03 11.18 3.58
CA GLY A 669 -15.51 10.32 4.66
C GLY A 669 -16.40 9.12 5.04
N GLY A 670 -17.52 8.89 4.33
CA GLY A 670 -18.56 7.93 4.76
C GLY A 670 -19.43 8.45 5.91
N ALA A 671 -19.43 9.78 6.11
CA ALA A 671 -20.21 10.46 7.14
C ALA A 671 -21.72 10.30 6.91
N LYS A 672 -22.52 10.55 7.97
CA LYS A 672 -23.97 10.39 7.95
C LYS A 672 -24.66 11.64 8.48
N ILE A 673 -25.65 12.13 7.75
CA ILE A 673 -26.55 13.22 8.17
C ILE A 673 -27.95 12.66 8.37
N THR A 674 -28.59 13.04 9.49
CA THR A 674 -30.03 12.89 9.68
C THR A 674 -30.73 14.12 9.11
N ASN A 675 -31.64 13.92 8.16
CA ASN A 675 -32.38 14.97 7.49
C ASN A 675 -33.58 15.47 8.32
N PRO A 676 -34.22 16.61 7.94
CA PRO A 676 -35.37 17.17 8.66
C PRO A 676 -36.64 16.28 8.67
N ASP A 677 -36.69 15.21 7.88
CA ASP A 677 -37.75 14.20 7.87
C ASP A 677 -37.42 12.93 8.68
N GLY A 678 -36.24 12.87 9.30
CA GLY A 678 -35.74 11.72 10.05
C GLY A 678 -35.07 10.64 9.20
N SER A 679 -34.98 10.79 7.87
CA SER A 679 -34.15 9.92 7.03
C SER A 679 -32.66 10.14 7.29
N VAL A 680 -31.83 9.15 6.98
CA VAL A 680 -30.37 9.22 7.14
C VAL A 680 -29.71 9.07 5.78
N THR A 681 -28.99 10.10 5.35
CA THR A 681 -28.21 10.15 4.10
C THR A 681 -26.72 9.95 4.39
N SER A 682 -26.05 9.19 3.53
CA SER A 682 -24.60 8.96 3.54
C SER A 682 -24.11 8.65 2.13
N LEU A 683 -22.91 9.12 1.78
CA LEU A 683 -22.22 8.67 0.57
C LEU A 683 -21.63 7.27 0.82
N ASP A 684 -21.75 6.36 -0.14
CA ASP A 684 -21.06 5.07 -0.11
C ASP A 684 -19.68 5.12 -0.79
N ARG A 685 -18.95 3.99 -0.80
CA ARG A 685 -17.59 3.93 -1.37
C ARG A 685 -17.55 4.07 -2.89
N ASP A 686 -18.63 3.70 -3.56
CA ASP A 686 -18.77 3.77 -5.01
C ASP A 686 -19.19 5.21 -5.44
N GLY A 687 -19.52 6.06 -4.46
CA GLY A 687 -19.90 7.46 -4.60
C GLY A 687 -21.39 7.67 -4.82
N ASN A 688 -22.24 6.67 -4.53
CA ASN A 688 -23.69 6.85 -4.60
C ASN A 688 -24.21 7.47 -3.30
N LEU A 689 -25.18 8.37 -3.44
CA LEU A 689 -25.87 8.98 -2.32
C LEU A 689 -26.95 8.01 -1.81
N THR A 690 -26.64 7.26 -0.75
CA THR A 690 -27.57 6.34 -0.10
C THR A 690 -28.36 7.06 0.99
N THR A 691 -29.69 7.12 0.85
CA THR A 691 -30.63 7.60 1.88
C THR A 691 -31.51 6.47 2.38
N THR A 692 -31.56 6.25 3.70
CA THR A 692 -32.45 5.28 4.35
C THR A 692 -33.56 6.03 5.10
N PHE A 693 -34.81 5.67 4.85
CA PHE A 693 -35.99 6.37 5.40
C PHE A 693 -36.53 5.69 6.67
N PRO A 694 -37.32 6.41 7.51
CA PRO A 694 -37.87 5.86 8.76
C PRO A 694 -38.83 4.67 8.58
N ASP A 695 -39.36 4.43 7.38
CA ASP A 695 -40.21 3.29 7.05
C ASP A 695 -39.43 2.01 6.70
N GLY A 696 -38.10 2.09 6.65
CA GLY A 696 -37.20 1.00 6.28
C GLY A 696 -36.84 0.94 4.79
N SER A 697 -37.43 1.78 3.95
CA SER A 697 -37.06 1.89 2.53
C SER A 697 -35.73 2.60 2.34
N LYS A 698 -35.14 2.45 1.15
CA LYS A 698 -33.86 3.05 0.76
C LYS A 698 -33.93 3.65 -0.63
N GLN A 699 -33.22 4.74 -0.84
CA GLN A 699 -32.90 5.29 -2.15
C GLN A 699 -31.38 5.34 -2.30
N VAL A 700 -30.86 4.83 -3.41
CA VAL A 700 -29.45 4.90 -3.81
C VAL A 700 -29.41 5.67 -5.11
N ILE A 701 -28.74 6.82 -5.14
CA ILE A 701 -28.65 7.68 -6.32
C ILE A 701 -27.19 7.78 -6.74
N ASP A 702 -26.85 7.35 -7.96
CA ASP A 702 -25.57 7.71 -8.55
C ASP A 702 -25.65 9.18 -9.02
N PRO A 703 -24.89 10.11 -8.41
CA PRO A 703 -24.92 11.51 -8.83
C PRO A 703 -24.38 11.72 -10.24
N ARG A 704 -23.58 10.79 -10.78
CA ARG A 704 -22.87 10.96 -12.06
C ARG A 704 -23.78 10.69 -13.26
N THR A 705 -24.59 9.64 -13.19
CA THR A 705 -25.58 9.29 -14.22
C THR A 705 -26.98 9.84 -13.96
N GLY A 706 -27.27 10.29 -12.73
CA GLY A 706 -28.63 10.65 -12.30
C GLY A 706 -29.52 9.43 -12.05
N GLN A 707 -29.00 8.21 -12.12
CA GLN A 707 -29.79 7.00 -11.95
C GLN A 707 -30.07 6.74 -10.45
N ALA A 708 -31.35 6.56 -10.12
CA ALA A 708 -31.84 6.40 -8.75
C ALA A 708 -32.59 5.07 -8.59
N VAL A 709 -32.09 4.19 -7.72
CA VAL A 709 -32.72 2.93 -7.34
C VAL A 709 -33.42 3.10 -5.99
N THR A 710 -34.74 2.90 -5.95
CA THR A 710 -35.51 2.80 -4.71
C THR A 710 -35.74 1.34 -4.35
N THR A 711 -35.45 0.96 -3.11
CA THR A 711 -35.78 -0.35 -2.53
C THR A 711 -36.80 -0.16 -1.43
N ASN A 712 -37.98 -0.77 -1.60
CA ASN A 712 -39.08 -0.71 -0.64
C ASN A 712 -38.83 -1.64 0.58
N PRO A 713 -39.57 -1.50 1.69
CA PRO A 713 -39.37 -2.32 2.89
C PRO A 713 -39.69 -3.82 2.69
N ASP A 714 -40.40 -4.18 1.61
CA ASP A 714 -40.68 -5.56 1.20
C ASP A 714 -39.58 -6.18 0.32
N GLY A 715 -38.54 -5.41 -0.02
CA GLY A 715 -37.44 -5.83 -0.89
C GLY A 715 -37.68 -5.61 -2.39
N SER A 716 -38.85 -5.10 -2.81
CA SER A 716 -39.10 -4.73 -4.20
C SER A 716 -38.29 -3.48 -4.60
N THR A 717 -37.82 -3.43 -5.86
CA THR A 717 -36.97 -2.35 -6.37
C THR A 717 -37.58 -1.64 -7.57
N THR A 718 -37.31 -0.33 -7.69
CA THR A 718 -37.65 0.47 -8.87
C THR A 718 -36.48 1.39 -9.25
N THR A 719 -36.19 1.50 -10.55
CA THR A 719 -35.15 2.38 -11.09
C THR A 719 -35.79 3.59 -11.76
N THR A 720 -35.28 4.78 -11.48
CA THR A 720 -35.72 6.07 -12.05
C THR A 720 -34.50 6.82 -12.57
N ASP A 721 -34.65 7.55 -13.68
CA ASP A 721 -33.62 8.44 -14.22
C ASP A 721 -33.97 9.91 -13.85
N LEU A 722 -33.01 10.64 -13.27
CA LEU A 722 -33.15 12.05 -12.87
C LEU A 722 -32.53 13.03 -13.88
N GLY A 723 -31.83 12.55 -14.91
CA GLY A 723 -31.17 13.34 -15.94
C GLY A 723 -29.64 13.41 -15.83
N ASN A 724 -29.01 13.73 -16.96
CA ASN A 724 -27.55 13.75 -17.16
C ASN A 724 -26.93 15.13 -16.85
N LEU A 725 -25.73 15.14 -16.23
CA LEU A 725 -24.92 16.33 -15.91
C LEU A 725 -24.21 16.99 -17.11
N GLY A 726 -24.17 16.35 -18.28
CA GLY A 726 -23.37 16.78 -19.44
C GLY A 726 -23.78 18.12 -20.06
N GLY A 727 -23.30 19.24 -19.51
CA GLY A 727 -23.56 20.57 -20.07
C GLY A 727 -22.74 21.78 -19.58
N LEU A 728 -21.84 21.64 -18.59
CA LEU A 728 -21.21 22.81 -17.92
C LEU A 728 -19.71 23.03 -18.18
N ASN A 729 -19.01 22.11 -18.85
CA ASN A 729 -17.59 22.27 -19.22
C ASN A 729 -17.38 23.23 -20.41
N ASN A 730 -17.74 24.51 -20.27
CA ASN A 730 -17.42 25.54 -21.27
C ASN A 730 -17.21 26.94 -20.63
N PRO A 731 -15.98 27.31 -20.24
CA PRO A 731 -15.68 28.53 -19.48
C PRO A 731 -15.64 29.80 -20.37
N SER A 732 -16.80 30.22 -20.89
CA SER A 732 -16.95 31.52 -21.54
C SER A 732 -18.28 32.17 -21.17
N GLY A 733 -18.24 33.22 -20.34
CA GLY A 733 -19.43 33.87 -19.81
C GLY A 733 -20.25 34.61 -20.88
N GLY A 734 -21.55 34.29 -20.96
CA GLY A 734 -22.53 34.98 -21.80
C GLY A 734 -23.83 35.20 -21.02
N LEU A 735 -24.00 36.41 -20.48
CA LEU A 735 -25.30 36.85 -19.94
C LEU A 735 -26.26 37.09 -21.11
N ASP A 736 -27.01 36.06 -21.52
CA ASP A 736 -28.21 36.29 -22.33
C ASP A 736 -29.47 36.34 -21.46
N ARG A 737 -30.35 37.25 -21.86
CA ARG A 737 -31.27 37.96 -20.97
C ARG A 737 -32.68 37.47 -21.20
N LEU A 738 -33.50 37.50 -20.15
CA LEU A 738 -34.95 37.40 -20.29
C LEU A 738 -35.45 38.45 -21.31
N ASP A 739 -35.91 37.99 -22.47
CA ASP A 739 -36.73 38.79 -23.38
C ASP A 739 -38.11 38.15 -23.54
N LEU A 740 -39.14 38.99 -23.42
CA LEU A 740 -40.55 38.62 -23.38
C LEU A 740 -41.34 39.58 -24.30
N GLY A 741 -41.21 39.39 -25.61
CA GLY A 741 -41.99 40.15 -26.59
C GLY A 741 -41.78 39.69 -28.03
N GLY A 742 -42.83 39.20 -28.70
CA GLY A 742 -42.72 38.70 -30.07
C GLY A 742 -44.01 38.09 -30.63
N LEU A 743 -45.09 38.88 -30.66
CA LEU A 743 -46.31 38.51 -31.41
C LEU A 743 -46.18 38.85 -32.91
N ASP A 744 -47.04 38.19 -33.71
CA ASP A 744 -47.27 38.38 -35.15
C ASP A 744 -46.10 38.02 -36.12
N GLY A 745 -46.46 37.63 -37.35
CA GLY A 745 -45.46 37.44 -38.43
C GLY A 745 -45.70 36.31 -39.46
N ALA A 746 -46.86 35.66 -39.50
CA ALA A 746 -47.08 34.51 -40.39
C ALA A 746 -46.96 34.85 -41.89
N ARG A 747 -46.19 34.06 -42.67
CA ARG A 747 -46.45 33.79 -44.12
C ARG A 747 -45.61 32.67 -44.75
N GLY A 748 -46.32 31.66 -45.27
CA GLY A 748 -45.97 30.91 -46.50
C GLY A 748 -44.98 29.75 -46.35
N GLY A 749 -45.46 28.51 -46.50
CA GLY A 749 -44.57 27.33 -46.53
C GLY A 749 -45.23 25.95 -46.51
N LEU A 750 -46.54 25.80 -46.82
CA LEU A 750 -47.12 24.48 -47.03
C LEU A 750 -46.65 23.92 -48.38
N GLU A 751 -46.12 22.70 -48.39
CA GLU A 751 -46.92 21.50 -48.71
C GLU A 751 -46.22 20.20 -48.27
N THR A 752 -46.91 19.07 -48.41
CA THR A 752 -46.58 17.71 -47.89
C THR A 752 -46.95 16.69 -49.01
N PRO A 753 -47.25 15.38 -48.82
CA PRO A 753 -47.08 14.44 -47.68
C PRO A 753 -46.55 13.02 -48.09
N THR A 754 -46.66 12.06 -47.15
CA THR A 754 -46.65 10.57 -47.25
C THR A 754 -45.32 9.82 -47.53
N GLY A 755 -45.13 8.60 -47.01
CA GLY A 755 -45.86 7.88 -45.95
C GLY A 755 -45.62 6.35 -45.86
N GLY A 756 -45.70 5.78 -44.65
CA GLY A 756 -45.43 4.35 -44.33
C GLY A 756 -44.03 4.14 -43.71
N ARG A 757 -43.77 3.38 -42.64
CA ARG A 757 -44.30 2.08 -42.11
C ARG A 757 -44.04 0.92 -43.09
N THR A 758 -43.54 -0.26 -42.67
CA THR A 758 -43.65 -0.96 -41.36
C THR A 758 -42.36 -1.66 -40.88
N SER A 759 -42.39 -2.04 -39.60
CA SER A 759 -41.53 -2.99 -38.87
C SER A 759 -40.97 -4.21 -39.63
N LEU A 760 -39.76 -4.62 -39.23
CA LEU A 760 -39.59 -5.85 -38.44
C LEU A 760 -38.69 -5.56 -37.23
#